data_AF-A0A367E973-F1
#
_entry.id   AF-A0A367E973-F1
#
_cell.length_a   1.000
_cell.length_b   1.000
_cell.length_c   1.000
_cell.angle_alpha   90.00
_cell.angle_beta   90.00
_cell.angle_gamma   90.00
#
_symmetry.space_group_name_H-M   'P 1'
#
loop_
_entity.id
_entity.type
_entity.pdbx_description
1 polymer ?
#
loop_
_entity_poly.entity_id
_entity_poly.type
_entity_poly.pdbx_seq_one_letter_code
_entity_poly.pdbx_strand_id
1 'polypeptide(L)'
;MLGNMNAAPLAWLRALKDTARSGLTVERASLTPLIAVRGACGVGVVVGLALLIGTPQLAVSSAFGAFASGIATFQRSWRPRPVLALAASAGLAISTFLGYLLVGWPWAFVLLLALWAFLAGMAWGIGPTSGVVAAFNISVMLITVHLPASTLGALSHAALIAAGGVVQAGLIVLFPIRPWGERREALADALAGVADYARRLRHDPMAPFDPEPLIEARSAAYVTPRQARRRPRQLHGYRALAERFRPVLASLADPVVGGAPMVGPERDRVRELLSAAATVLDATARAVRRGERVRLPDQALDVLRVPKSGPVLSGPARRAGLRLIALTDDAVEAAQEPVEVTRGGVLARVTWHVADREGRRRGFPDRAPLVDASLDGPYGPDPEELAAEEAEAARLKETKAAGGKHTPAAGHALARERHLHMPTLAGLVPVAVRAFRRELHWRSPILRHAIRVSVVASVGYLLGNALPPAHGYWVPLTAAMVLRPDFSRTYERGVGRFVGTLLGVAVAGTVMALAGPGPYLSAALAVVSVGFMYLLMRTGQAITSICTGAYVVFLLGILGTDWYQTAYERAGLTALGGVLAMLSYALFPAWETPLLRDRLADWLAATGRYAIAVMDAFAEPAERAPRQVREALLDTRAARQTWEQTLNRAEAEPVRHRGTHSPLSRRSASDAQSALVTLGRATMLLEAHLPDREAPSDPGAVDFSAALAPAVAAATTAIRSSEPVEWGDVHAALTRWWDQADHPPPVALRTAELLTDALDDLAQAVTPRDSSGRGREPHATGARTDKS
;
A
#
# COMPACT_ATOMS: atom_id res chain seq x y z
N MET A 1 10.82 11.23 -43.50
CA MET A 1 9.95 10.33 -42.69
C MET A 1 10.44 8.87 -42.67
N LEU A 2 11.75 8.61 -42.81
CA LEU A 2 12.38 7.27 -42.75
C LEU A 2 13.69 7.34 -41.94
N GLY A 3 13.57 7.69 -40.66
CA GLY A 3 14.70 7.72 -39.73
C GLY A 3 14.29 7.13 -38.38
N ASN A 4 14.92 6.01 -38.03
CA ASN A 4 14.84 5.28 -36.74
C ASN A 4 13.66 4.33 -36.48
N MET A 5 13.44 3.36 -37.37
CA MET A 5 12.82 2.08 -36.97
C MET A 5 13.71 1.24 -36.02
N ASN A 6 15.01 1.54 -35.92
CA ASN A 6 15.97 0.79 -35.10
C ASN A 6 15.88 1.05 -33.58
N ALA A 7 15.19 2.11 -33.14
CA ALA A 7 15.14 2.48 -31.72
C ALA A 7 14.08 1.69 -30.91
N ALA A 8 12.96 1.32 -31.54
CA ALA A 8 11.89 0.57 -30.90
C ALA A 8 12.32 -0.85 -30.44
N PRO A 9 12.99 -1.68 -31.26
CA PRO A 9 13.43 -3.00 -30.82
C PRO A 9 14.45 -2.93 -29.67
N LEU A 10 15.34 -1.93 -29.66
CA LEU A 10 16.32 -1.72 -28.58
C LEU A 10 15.67 -1.24 -27.26
N ALA A 11 14.55 -0.53 -27.32
CA ALA A 11 13.78 -0.14 -26.13
C ALA A 11 13.03 -1.34 -25.54
N TRP A 12 12.38 -2.14 -26.40
CA TRP A 12 11.75 -3.40 -26.03
C TRP A 12 12.74 -4.38 -25.41
N LEU A 13 13.89 -4.62 -26.07
CA LEU A 13 14.92 -5.53 -25.55
C LEU A 13 15.44 -5.12 -24.17
N ARG A 14 15.63 -3.82 -23.92
CA ARG A 14 16.06 -3.33 -22.60
C ARG A 14 15.00 -3.51 -21.54
N ALA A 15 13.77 -3.08 -21.81
CA ALA A 15 12.65 -3.25 -20.90
C ALA A 15 12.44 -4.73 -20.56
N LEU A 16 12.41 -5.61 -21.58
CA LEU A 16 12.32 -7.05 -21.38
C LEU A 16 13.48 -7.59 -20.54
N LYS A 17 14.73 -7.17 -20.80
CA LYS A 17 15.89 -7.62 -20.01
C LYS A 17 15.81 -7.20 -18.54
N ASP A 18 15.44 -5.96 -18.28
CA ASP A 18 15.36 -5.41 -16.91
C ASP A 18 14.21 -6.07 -16.13
N THR A 19 13.04 -6.22 -16.77
CA THR A 19 11.88 -6.89 -16.18
C THR A 19 12.09 -8.40 -16.03
N ALA A 20 12.85 -9.06 -16.93
CA ALA A 20 13.20 -10.48 -16.80
C ALA A 20 14.05 -10.74 -15.55
N ARG A 21 15.02 -9.86 -15.26
CA ARG A 21 15.84 -9.95 -14.05
C ARG A 21 14.99 -9.88 -12.80
N SER A 22 14.03 -8.94 -12.75
CA SER A 22 13.08 -8.84 -11.65
C SER A 22 12.23 -10.12 -11.50
N GLY A 23 11.77 -10.72 -12.61
CA GLY A 23 11.01 -11.97 -12.57
C GLY A 23 11.77 -13.18 -11.99
N LEU A 24 13.11 -13.13 -12.02
CA LEU A 24 14.02 -14.15 -11.48
C LEU A 24 14.62 -13.78 -10.13
N THR A 25 14.43 -12.55 -9.65
CA THR A 25 14.96 -12.17 -8.34
C THR A 25 14.24 -12.90 -7.22
N VAL A 26 15.02 -13.36 -6.25
CA VAL A 26 14.52 -14.00 -5.03
C VAL A 26 14.51 -12.96 -3.93
N GLU A 27 13.33 -12.49 -3.57
CA GLU A 27 13.14 -11.55 -2.48
C GLU A 27 13.32 -12.24 -1.12
N ARG A 28 14.01 -11.55 -0.20
CA ARG A 28 14.14 -12.00 1.18
C ARG A 28 12.82 -11.74 1.92
N ALA A 29 11.93 -12.72 1.89
CA ALA A 29 10.67 -12.68 2.63
C ALA A 29 10.80 -13.33 4.02
N SER A 30 10.05 -12.82 4.99
CA SER A 30 9.91 -13.47 6.30
C SER A 30 9.18 -14.81 6.13
N LEU A 31 9.86 -15.89 6.48
CA LEU A 31 9.31 -17.24 6.37
C LEU A 31 8.35 -17.51 7.53
N THR A 32 7.23 -18.17 7.23
CA THR A 32 6.22 -18.56 8.23
C THR A 32 6.04 -20.09 8.25
N PRO A 33 7.06 -20.84 8.71
CA PRO A 33 7.13 -22.30 8.55
C PRO A 33 5.94 -23.02 9.16
N LEU A 34 5.48 -22.61 10.34
CA LEU A 34 4.32 -23.24 10.98
C LEU A 34 3.02 -23.07 10.17
N ILE A 35 2.84 -21.92 9.51
CA ILE A 35 1.65 -21.67 8.67
C ILE A 35 1.73 -22.50 7.40
N ALA A 36 2.92 -22.60 6.79
CA ALA A 36 3.20 -23.45 5.62
C ALA A 36 2.94 -24.94 5.92
N VAL A 37 3.46 -25.44 7.05
CA VAL A 37 3.25 -26.82 7.50
C VAL A 37 1.78 -27.10 7.71
N ARG A 38 1.03 -26.23 8.41
CA ARG A 38 -0.42 -26.42 8.57
C ARG A 38 -1.16 -26.49 7.23
N GLY A 39 -0.80 -25.61 6.28
CA GLY A 39 -1.37 -25.63 4.93
C GLY A 39 -1.06 -26.94 4.20
N ALA A 40 0.18 -27.43 4.27
CA ALA A 40 0.59 -28.71 3.69
C ALA A 40 -0.12 -29.90 4.35
N CYS A 41 -0.26 -29.91 5.68
CA CYS A 41 -1.02 -30.92 6.41
C CYS A 41 -2.47 -30.98 5.93
N GLY A 42 -3.11 -29.83 5.65
CA GLY A 42 -4.46 -29.82 5.10
C GLY A 42 -4.57 -30.50 3.73
N VAL A 43 -3.57 -30.33 2.85
CA VAL A 43 -3.51 -31.06 1.58
C VAL A 43 -3.23 -32.55 1.84
N GLY A 44 -2.27 -32.88 2.71
CA GLY A 44 -1.89 -34.26 2.99
C GLY A 44 -3.01 -35.09 3.63
N VAL A 45 -3.78 -34.52 4.56
CA VAL A 45 -4.95 -35.18 5.16
C VAL A 45 -5.98 -35.52 4.09
N VAL A 46 -6.27 -34.57 3.20
CA VAL A 46 -7.31 -34.73 2.17
C VAL A 46 -6.90 -35.73 1.09
N VAL A 47 -5.66 -35.66 0.62
CA VAL A 47 -5.10 -36.61 -0.36
C VAL A 47 -4.95 -38.00 0.25
N GLY A 48 -4.41 -38.10 1.46
CA GLY A 48 -4.22 -39.37 2.15
C GLY A 48 -5.54 -40.10 2.41
N LEU A 49 -6.56 -39.39 2.95
CA LEU A 49 -7.89 -39.98 3.17
C LEU A 49 -8.55 -40.41 1.85
N ALA A 50 -8.42 -39.61 0.80
CA ALA A 50 -8.98 -39.96 -0.51
C ALA A 50 -8.27 -41.16 -1.17
N LEU A 51 -6.97 -41.35 -0.94
CA LEU A 51 -6.25 -42.55 -1.37
C LEU A 51 -6.61 -43.79 -0.56
N LEU A 52 -6.87 -43.63 0.74
CA LEU A 52 -7.23 -44.75 1.61
C LEU A 52 -8.65 -45.28 1.36
N ILE A 53 -9.59 -44.38 1.05
CA ILE A 53 -11.03 -44.71 0.99
C ILE A 53 -11.56 -44.72 -0.45
N GLY A 54 -10.91 -43.98 -1.35
CA GLY A 54 -11.39 -43.73 -2.71
C GLY A 54 -10.41 -44.15 -3.80
N THR A 55 -10.48 -43.46 -4.92
CA THR A 55 -9.63 -43.72 -6.10
C THR A 55 -8.53 -42.67 -6.25
N PRO A 56 -7.42 -43.00 -6.96
CA PRO A 56 -6.38 -42.03 -7.34
C PRO A 56 -6.92 -40.73 -7.94
N GLN A 57 -7.97 -40.81 -8.78
CA GLN A 57 -8.61 -39.67 -9.42
C GLN A 57 -9.32 -38.75 -8.41
N LEU A 58 -10.00 -39.34 -7.42
CA LEU A 58 -10.64 -38.60 -6.34
C LEU A 58 -9.59 -37.93 -5.43
N ALA A 59 -8.45 -38.59 -5.21
CA ALA A 59 -7.34 -38.03 -4.44
C ALA A 59 -6.69 -36.82 -5.13
N VAL A 60 -6.46 -36.88 -6.44
CA VAL A 60 -5.96 -35.73 -7.21
C VAL A 60 -6.96 -34.56 -7.16
N SER A 61 -8.25 -34.85 -7.26
CA SER A 61 -9.30 -33.84 -7.24
C SER A 61 -9.46 -33.15 -5.89
N SER A 62 -9.39 -33.92 -4.81
CA SER A 62 -9.47 -33.40 -3.45
C SER A 62 -8.22 -32.57 -3.11
N ALA A 63 -7.05 -32.93 -3.66
CA ALA A 63 -5.81 -32.16 -3.57
C ALA A 63 -5.99 -30.72 -4.07
N PHE A 64 -6.62 -30.54 -5.24
CA PHE A 64 -6.83 -29.23 -5.86
C PHE A 64 -7.67 -28.28 -4.99
N GLY A 65 -8.72 -28.79 -4.33
CA GLY A 65 -9.54 -27.97 -3.42
C GLY A 65 -8.79 -27.52 -2.16
N ALA A 66 -8.07 -28.45 -1.53
CA ALA A 66 -7.24 -28.14 -0.37
C ALA A 66 -6.09 -27.18 -0.74
N PHE A 67 -5.50 -27.35 -1.93
CA PHE A 67 -4.44 -26.52 -2.48
C PHE A 67 -4.91 -25.08 -2.74
N ALA A 68 -6.03 -24.92 -3.46
CA ALA A 68 -6.63 -23.63 -3.78
C ALA A 68 -7.03 -22.85 -2.52
N SER A 69 -7.69 -23.55 -1.59
CA SER A 69 -8.05 -23.00 -0.28
C SER A 69 -6.81 -22.58 0.51
N GLY A 70 -5.74 -23.37 0.49
CA GLY A 70 -4.47 -23.02 1.10
C GLY A 70 -3.91 -21.71 0.51
N ILE A 71 -3.78 -21.59 -0.81
CA ILE A 71 -3.27 -20.37 -1.48
C ILE A 71 -4.05 -19.13 -1.05
N ALA A 72 -5.38 -19.22 -1.00
CA ALA A 72 -6.24 -18.10 -0.60
C ALA A 72 -5.94 -17.61 0.83
N THR A 73 -5.45 -18.47 1.72
CA THR A 73 -5.11 -18.12 3.12
C THR A 73 -3.77 -17.42 3.27
N PHE A 74 -2.89 -17.51 2.26
CA PHE A 74 -1.60 -16.81 2.21
C PHE A 74 -1.68 -15.48 1.45
N GLN A 75 -2.79 -15.20 0.76
CA GLN A 75 -3.00 -13.89 0.15
C GLN A 75 -3.24 -12.84 1.24
N ARG A 76 -2.63 -11.66 1.09
CA ARG A 76 -2.78 -10.56 2.05
C ARG A 76 -4.24 -10.12 2.09
N SER A 77 -4.93 -10.35 3.21
CA SER A 77 -6.33 -9.97 3.36
C SER A 77 -6.69 -9.82 4.83
N TRP A 78 -7.42 -8.75 5.14
CA TRP A 78 -7.90 -8.51 6.51
C TRP A 78 -9.08 -9.41 6.90
N ARG A 79 -9.62 -10.18 5.96
CA ARG A 79 -10.70 -11.13 6.24
C ARG A 79 -10.18 -12.30 7.09
N PRO A 80 -11.05 -12.90 7.92
CA PRO A 80 -10.69 -14.12 8.62
C PRO A 80 -10.25 -15.21 7.62
N ARG A 81 -9.05 -15.76 7.80
CA ARG A 81 -8.48 -16.78 6.90
C ARG A 81 -9.38 -18.00 6.65
N PRO A 82 -10.14 -18.55 7.63
CA PRO A 82 -11.10 -19.62 7.37
C PRO A 82 -12.18 -19.23 6.35
N VAL A 83 -12.60 -17.96 6.36
CA VAL A 83 -13.61 -17.46 5.42
C VAL A 83 -13.04 -17.38 4.00
N LEU A 84 -11.76 -17.03 3.85
CA LEU A 84 -11.08 -17.03 2.55
C LEU A 84 -10.92 -18.45 2.00
N ALA A 85 -10.52 -19.40 2.85
CA ALA A 85 -10.44 -20.82 2.52
C ALA A 85 -11.77 -21.37 1.99
N LEU A 86 -12.86 -21.14 2.72
CA LEU A 86 -14.20 -21.56 2.33
C LEU A 86 -14.70 -20.86 1.07
N ALA A 87 -14.50 -19.54 0.94
CA ALA A 87 -14.93 -18.79 -0.23
C ALA A 87 -14.18 -19.22 -1.50
N ALA A 88 -12.86 -19.44 -1.41
CA ALA A 88 -12.05 -19.89 -2.54
C ALA A 88 -12.45 -21.29 -3.00
N SER A 89 -12.57 -22.24 -2.08
CA SER A 89 -12.99 -23.62 -2.38
C SER A 89 -14.42 -23.72 -2.90
N ALA A 90 -15.36 -22.94 -2.36
CA ALA A 90 -16.73 -22.88 -2.89
C ALA A 90 -16.77 -22.29 -4.31
N GLY A 91 -16.04 -21.20 -4.55
CA GLY A 91 -15.93 -20.61 -5.89
C GLY A 91 -15.31 -21.58 -6.90
N LEU A 92 -14.28 -22.33 -6.47
CA LEU A 92 -13.67 -23.37 -7.30
C LEU A 92 -14.64 -24.53 -7.56
N ALA A 93 -15.34 -25.04 -6.53
CA ALA A 93 -16.30 -26.13 -6.68
C ALA A 93 -17.42 -25.78 -7.67
N ILE A 94 -17.98 -24.57 -7.58
CA ILE A 94 -18.98 -24.06 -8.52
C ILE A 94 -18.40 -23.96 -9.93
N SER A 95 -17.21 -23.38 -10.07
CA SER A 95 -16.52 -23.21 -11.36
C SER A 95 -16.26 -24.56 -12.03
N THR A 96 -15.70 -25.53 -11.29
CA THR A 96 -15.43 -26.89 -11.75
C THR A 96 -16.73 -27.61 -12.14
N PHE A 97 -17.78 -27.53 -11.33
CA PHE A 97 -19.06 -28.15 -11.64
C PHE A 97 -19.67 -27.62 -12.95
N LEU A 98 -19.72 -26.30 -13.13
CA LEU A 98 -20.20 -25.67 -14.36
C LEU A 98 -19.30 -26.01 -15.57
N GLY A 99 -17.99 -26.03 -15.37
CA GLY A 99 -17.03 -26.42 -16.39
C GLY A 99 -17.28 -27.85 -16.89
N TYR A 100 -17.52 -28.80 -15.98
CA TYR A 100 -17.85 -30.18 -16.34
C TYR A 100 -19.15 -30.32 -17.11
N LEU A 101 -20.19 -29.57 -16.73
CA LEU A 101 -21.48 -29.62 -17.44
C LEU A 101 -21.36 -29.12 -18.88
N LEU A 102 -20.48 -28.15 -19.13
CA LEU A 102 -20.37 -27.49 -20.43
C LEU A 102 -19.22 -28.00 -21.30
N VAL A 103 -18.26 -28.78 -20.77
CA VAL A 103 -17.10 -29.26 -21.54
C VAL A 103 -17.49 -30.10 -22.76
N GLY A 104 -18.60 -30.85 -22.66
CA GLY A 104 -19.12 -31.63 -23.80
C GLY A 104 -19.63 -30.77 -24.95
N TRP A 105 -19.78 -29.46 -24.75
CA TRP A 105 -20.29 -28.48 -25.71
C TRP A 105 -19.20 -27.42 -25.95
N PRO A 106 -18.28 -27.61 -26.90
CA PRO A 106 -17.06 -26.81 -27.02
C PRO A 106 -17.30 -25.29 -27.02
N TRP A 107 -18.32 -24.83 -27.76
CA TRP A 107 -18.67 -23.41 -27.81
C TRP A 107 -19.26 -22.88 -26.50
N ALA A 108 -20.09 -23.67 -25.81
CA ALA A 108 -20.63 -23.28 -24.51
C ALA A 108 -19.52 -23.23 -23.45
N PHE A 109 -18.56 -24.15 -23.51
CA PHE A 109 -17.39 -24.12 -22.64
C PHE A 109 -16.51 -22.89 -22.90
N VAL A 110 -16.27 -22.54 -24.16
CA VAL A 110 -15.51 -21.33 -24.52
C VAL A 110 -16.21 -20.07 -24.02
N LEU A 111 -17.53 -19.98 -24.15
CA LEU A 111 -18.32 -18.85 -23.61
C LEU A 111 -18.25 -18.79 -22.08
N LEU A 112 -18.34 -19.93 -21.41
CA LEU A 112 -18.17 -20.03 -19.96
C LEU A 112 -16.75 -19.57 -19.54
N LEU A 113 -15.71 -20.03 -20.23
CA LEU A 113 -14.32 -19.67 -19.99
C LEU A 113 -14.12 -18.17 -20.18
N ALA A 114 -14.64 -17.59 -21.26
CA ALA A 114 -14.61 -16.15 -21.53
C ALA A 114 -15.27 -15.36 -20.39
N LEU A 115 -16.47 -15.76 -19.98
CA LEU A 115 -17.21 -15.12 -18.89
C LEU A 115 -16.43 -15.20 -17.57
N TRP A 116 -15.92 -16.38 -17.20
CA TRP A 116 -15.13 -16.52 -15.97
C TRP A 116 -13.84 -15.73 -16.01
N ALA A 117 -13.13 -15.74 -17.15
CA ALA A 117 -11.92 -14.96 -17.37
C ALA A 117 -12.17 -13.45 -17.28
N PHE A 118 -13.28 -12.97 -17.83
CA PHE A 118 -13.73 -11.59 -17.68
C PHE A 118 -14.02 -11.24 -16.21
N LEU A 119 -14.80 -12.07 -15.50
CA LEU A 119 -15.12 -11.87 -14.09
C LEU A 119 -13.87 -11.90 -13.20
N ALA A 120 -12.91 -12.78 -13.49
CA ALA A 120 -11.63 -12.82 -12.79
C ALA A 120 -10.77 -11.59 -13.06
N GLY A 121 -10.79 -11.06 -14.29
CA GLY A 121 -10.16 -9.79 -14.62
C GLY A 121 -10.80 -8.61 -13.88
N MET A 122 -12.13 -8.57 -13.80
CA MET A 122 -12.87 -7.54 -13.04
C MET A 122 -12.63 -7.64 -11.53
N ALA A 123 -12.35 -8.83 -10.99
CA ALA A 123 -12.06 -9.03 -9.57
C ALA A 123 -10.82 -8.24 -9.09
N TRP A 124 -9.93 -7.82 -10.00
CA TRP A 124 -8.84 -6.89 -9.69
C TRP A 124 -9.32 -5.51 -9.22
N GLY A 125 -10.50 -5.06 -9.66
CA GLY A 125 -11.13 -3.82 -9.17
C GLY A 125 -11.70 -3.91 -7.76
N ILE A 126 -11.89 -5.12 -7.23
CA ILE A 126 -12.17 -5.33 -5.80
C ILE A 126 -10.86 -5.30 -5.00
N GLY A 127 -9.80 -5.87 -5.57
CA GLY A 127 -8.44 -5.79 -5.06
C GLY A 127 -7.54 -6.91 -5.58
N PRO A 128 -6.21 -6.81 -5.39
CA PRO A 128 -5.24 -7.77 -5.93
C PRO A 128 -5.47 -9.21 -5.45
N THR A 129 -5.81 -9.39 -4.17
CA THR A 129 -6.09 -10.70 -3.58
C THR A 129 -7.29 -11.39 -4.24
N SER A 130 -8.36 -10.64 -4.51
CA SER A 130 -9.53 -11.16 -5.21
C SER A 130 -9.21 -11.55 -6.65
N GLY A 131 -8.44 -10.72 -7.36
CA GLY A 131 -7.96 -11.03 -8.72
C GLY A 131 -7.10 -12.29 -8.79
N VAL A 132 -6.16 -12.47 -7.84
CA VAL A 132 -5.30 -13.67 -7.77
C VAL A 132 -6.12 -14.93 -7.49
N VAL A 133 -7.04 -14.90 -6.52
CA VAL A 133 -7.90 -16.06 -6.20
C VAL A 133 -8.81 -16.41 -7.39
N ALA A 134 -9.41 -15.42 -8.06
CA ALA A 134 -10.29 -15.67 -9.20
C ALA A 134 -9.54 -16.26 -10.40
N ALA A 135 -8.34 -15.73 -10.74
CA ALA A 135 -7.50 -16.29 -11.79
C ALA A 135 -7.06 -17.72 -11.49
N PHE A 136 -6.81 -18.02 -10.20
CA PHE A 136 -6.47 -19.36 -9.76
C PHE A 136 -7.66 -20.34 -9.88
N ASN A 137 -8.90 -19.89 -9.64
CA ASN A 137 -10.07 -20.75 -9.82
C ASN A 137 -10.26 -21.19 -11.28
N ILE A 138 -10.04 -20.29 -12.25
CA ILE A 138 -10.05 -20.65 -13.69
C ILE A 138 -8.97 -21.69 -13.98
N SER A 139 -7.80 -21.47 -13.40
CA SER A 139 -6.62 -22.31 -13.61
C SER A 139 -6.89 -23.75 -13.16
N VAL A 140 -7.45 -23.93 -11.97
CA VAL A 140 -7.78 -25.25 -11.44
C VAL A 140 -8.99 -25.86 -12.15
N MET A 141 -10.01 -25.07 -12.49
CA MET A 141 -11.15 -25.52 -13.30
C MET A 141 -10.68 -26.18 -14.60
N LEU A 142 -9.81 -25.51 -15.37
CA LEU A 142 -9.28 -26.02 -16.65
C LEU A 142 -8.57 -27.38 -16.50
N ILE A 143 -7.86 -27.60 -15.39
CA ILE A 143 -7.21 -28.88 -15.10
C ILE A 143 -8.25 -29.94 -14.73
N THR A 144 -9.16 -29.61 -13.80
CA THR A 144 -10.11 -30.58 -13.26
C THR A 144 -11.08 -31.10 -14.31
N VAL A 145 -11.57 -30.24 -15.21
CA VAL A 145 -12.60 -30.60 -16.19
C VAL A 145 -12.16 -31.68 -17.20
N HIS A 146 -10.85 -31.89 -17.37
CA HIS A 146 -10.30 -32.94 -18.25
C HIS A 146 -10.06 -34.28 -17.54
N LEU A 147 -10.32 -34.36 -16.24
CA LEU A 147 -10.32 -35.64 -15.54
C LEU A 147 -11.57 -36.43 -15.97
N PRO A 148 -11.44 -37.70 -16.46
CA PRO A 148 -12.56 -38.47 -16.97
C PRO A 148 -13.62 -38.68 -15.90
N ALA A 149 -14.83 -38.12 -16.08
CA ALA A 149 -15.93 -38.29 -15.13
C ALA A 149 -17.29 -38.26 -15.82
N SER A 150 -18.22 -39.07 -15.34
CA SER A 150 -19.65 -38.97 -15.62
C SER A 150 -20.26 -37.71 -14.97
N THR A 151 -21.49 -37.36 -15.30
CA THR A 151 -22.22 -36.23 -14.68
C THR A 151 -22.33 -36.37 -13.15
N LEU A 152 -22.56 -37.59 -12.64
CA LEU A 152 -22.53 -37.88 -11.20
C LEU A 152 -21.12 -37.73 -10.62
N GLY A 153 -20.09 -38.12 -11.39
CA GLY A 153 -18.69 -37.90 -11.04
C GLY A 153 -18.37 -36.41 -10.84
N ALA A 154 -18.86 -35.53 -11.71
CA ALA A 154 -18.63 -34.08 -11.61
C ALA A 154 -19.11 -33.50 -10.26
N LEU A 155 -20.27 -33.95 -9.76
CA LEU A 155 -20.76 -33.54 -8.44
C LEU A 155 -19.84 -34.04 -7.32
N SER A 156 -19.34 -35.28 -7.42
CA SER A 156 -18.41 -35.83 -6.43
C SER A 156 -17.08 -35.07 -6.39
N HIS A 157 -16.53 -34.68 -7.55
CA HIS A 157 -15.32 -33.86 -7.63
C HIS A 157 -15.54 -32.48 -7.01
N ALA A 158 -16.66 -31.82 -7.33
CA ALA A 158 -17.00 -30.52 -6.74
C ALA A 158 -17.18 -30.60 -5.21
N ALA A 159 -17.83 -31.65 -4.71
CA ALA A 159 -18.00 -31.89 -3.28
C ALA A 159 -16.67 -32.13 -2.57
N LEU A 160 -15.75 -32.90 -3.16
CA LEU A 160 -14.41 -33.13 -2.62
C LEU A 160 -13.55 -31.87 -2.60
N ILE A 161 -13.65 -31.04 -3.65
CA ILE A 161 -12.99 -29.72 -3.68
C ILE A 161 -13.48 -28.85 -2.53
N ALA A 162 -14.79 -28.80 -2.30
CA ALA A 162 -15.37 -28.06 -1.18
C ALA A 162 -14.93 -28.64 0.18
N ALA A 163 -14.91 -29.97 0.32
CA ALA A 163 -14.43 -30.66 1.53
C ALA A 163 -12.97 -30.31 1.85
N GLY A 164 -12.11 -30.22 0.84
CA GLY A 164 -10.71 -29.79 1.01
C GLY A 164 -10.59 -28.38 1.62
N GLY A 165 -11.49 -27.47 1.24
CA GLY A 165 -11.58 -26.14 1.84
C GLY A 165 -12.08 -26.14 3.28
N VAL A 166 -13.04 -27.03 3.61
CA VAL A 166 -13.52 -27.22 4.98
C VAL A 166 -12.41 -27.75 5.88
N VAL A 167 -11.62 -28.73 5.42
CA VAL A 167 -10.47 -29.26 6.18
C VAL A 167 -9.44 -28.16 6.44
N GLN A 168 -9.09 -27.35 5.44
CA GLN A 168 -8.20 -26.21 5.62
C GLN A 168 -8.77 -25.20 6.64
N ALA A 169 -10.04 -24.83 6.51
CA ALA A 169 -10.70 -23.92 7.44
C ALA A 169 -10.72 -24.47 8.88
N GLY A 170 -10.99 -25.78 9.04
CA GLY A 170 -10.97 -26.49 10.31
C GLY A 170 -9.59 -26.46 10.96
N LEU A 171 -8.53 -26.80 10.22
CA LEU A 171 -7.15 -26.73 10.73
C LEU A 171 -6.76 -25.31 11.15
N ILE A 172 -7.23 -24.27 10.45
CA ILE A 172 -6.97 -22.88 10.83
C ILE A 172 -7.64 -22.52 12.16
N VAL A 173 -8.86 -23.02 12.38
CA VAL A 173 -9.64 -22.78 13.60
C VAL A 173 -9.08 -23.59 14.79
N LEU A 174 -8.72 -24.85 14.58
CA LEU A 174 -8.18 -25.75 15.61
C LEU A 174 -6.74 -25.40 16.01
N PHE A 175 -5.91 -24.97 15.05
CA PHE A 175 -4.52 -24.60 15.25
C PHE A 175 -4.27 -23.13 14.82
N PRO A 176 -4.71 -22.15 15.63
CA PRO A 176 -4.55 -20.73 15.31
C PRO A 176 -3.10 -20.27 15.54
N ILE A 177 -2.33 -20.16 14.46
CA ILE A 177 -0.96 -19.64 14.49
C ILE A 177 -0.97 -18.13 14.24
N ARG A 178 -0.47 -17.32 15.20
CA ARG A 178 -0.38 -15.84 15.14
C ARG A 178 -1.69 -15.15 14.67
N PRO A 179 -2.83 -15.30 15.38
CA PRO A 179 -4.14 -14.81 14.91
C PRO A 179 -4.24 -13.29 14.66
N TRP A 180 -3.37 -12.50 15.31
CA TRP A 180 -3.28 -11.04 15.13
C TRP A 180 -1.96 -10.60 14.49
N GLY A 181 -1.15 -11.53 13.99
CA GLY A 181 0.22 -11.28 13.50
C GLY A 181 0.27 -10.23 12.38
N GLU A 182 -0.50 -10.41 11.31
CA GLU A 182 -0.51 -9.48 10.16
C GLU A 182 -0.94 -8.06 10.55
N ARG A 183 -1.89 -7.93 11.49
CA ARG A 183 -2.35 -6.61 11.98
C ARG A 183 -1.30 -5.93 12.86
N ARG A 184 -0.59 -6.71 13.68
CA ARG A 184 0.56 -6.23 14.46
C ARG A 184 1.73 -5.84 13.56
N GLU A 185 1.97 -6.59 12.49
CA GLU A 185 2.99 -6.28 11.49
C GLU A 185 2.66 -4.96 10.77
N ALA A 186 1.46 -4.78 10.24
CA ALA A 186 1.06 -3.52 9.60
C ALA A 186 1.17 -2.30 10.53
N LEU A 187 0.79 -2.46 11.81
CA LEU A 187 0.94 -1.39 12.78
C LEU A 187 2.41 -1.11 13.12
N ALA A 188 3.23 -2.14 13.28
CA ALA A 188 4.66 -2.00 13.51
C ALA A 188 5.35 -1.35 12.30
N ASP A 189 4.94 -1.69 11.08
CA ASP A 189 5.44 -1.12 9.83
C ASP A 189 5.07 0.37 9.74
N ALA A 190 3.86 0.76 10.17
CA ALA A 190 3.48 2.16 10.30
C ALA A 190 4.39 2.95 11.26
N LEU A 191 4.65 2.42 12.46
CA LEU A 191 5.55 3.07 13.44
C LEU A 191 6.99 3.15 12.93
N ALA A 192 7.48 2.07 12.29
CA ALA A 192 8.81 2.04 11.67
C ALA A 192 8.91 3.03 10.49
N GLY A 193 7.88 3.16 9.67
CA GLY A 193 7.83 4.14 8.57
C GLY A 193 7.88 5.59 9.06
N VAL A 194 7.27 5.88 10.21
CA VAL A 194 7.40 7.18 10.88
C VAL A 194 8.79 7.38 11.50
N ALA A 195 9.40 6.32 12.06
CA ALA A 195 10.78 6.37 12.54
C ALA A 195 11.78 6.66 11.40
N ASP A 196 11.61 6.01 10.25
CA ASP A 196 12.39 6.27 9.04
C ASP A 196 12.19 7.68 8.53
N TYR A 197 10.98 8.21 8.62
CA TYR A 197 10.73 9.60 8.30
C TYR A 197 11.48 10.58 9.19
N ALA A 198 11.45 10.38 10.51
CA ALA A 198 12.22 11.18 11.46
C ALA A 198 13.73 11.13 11.16
N ARG A 199 14.27 9.95 10.80
CA ARG A 199 15.65 9.79 10.36
C ARG A 199 15.96 10.59 9.09
N ARG A 200 15.09 10.55 8.08
CA ARG A 200 15.29 11.32 6.84
C ARG A 200 15.23 12.82 7.09
N LEU A 201 14.27 13.28 7.89
CA LEU A 201 14.13 14.70 8.29
C LEU A 201 15.35 15.27 9.02
N ARG A 202 16.09 14.43 9.74
CA ARG A 202 17.35 14.81 10.39
C ARG A 202 18.38 15.32 9.36
N HIS A 203 18.44 14.69 8.20
CA HIS A 203 19.40 15.01 7.14
C HIS A 203 18.84 16.01 6.12
N ASP A 204 17.58 15.82 5.73
CA ASP A 204 16.88 16.65 4.76
C ASP A 204 15.55 17.12 5.38
N PRO A 205 15.43 18.40 5.80
CA PRO A 205 14.17 19.00 6.27
C PRO A 205 12.98 18.74 5.34
N MET A 206 13.29 18.57 4.06
CA MET A 206 12.35 18.44 2.97
C MET A 206 12.16 17.00 2.51
N ALA A 207 12.57 16.02 3.33
CA ALA A 207 12.38 14.62 3.00
C ALA A 207 10.89 14.27 2.81
N PRO A 208 10.53 13.46 1.80
CA PRO A 208 9.16 12.97 1.64
C PRO A 208 8.83 11.88 2.67
N PHE A 209 7.55 11.80 3.04
CA PHE A 209 7.00 10.71 3.84
C PHE A 209 6.42 9.64 2.92
N ASP A 210 6.70 8.36 3.21
CA ASP A 210 6.04 7.23 2.53
C ASP A 210 4.70 6.94 3.24
N PRO A 211 3.55 7.19 2.59
CA PRO A 211 2.24 6.98 3.21
C PRO A 211 1.80 5.51 3.28
N GLU A 212 2.44 4.61 2.54
CA GLU A 212 1.97 3.23 2.36
C GLU A 212 1.82 2.48 3.69
N PRO A 213 2.78 2.53 4.63
CA PRO A 213 2.63 1.85 5.92
C PRO A 213 1.42 2.34 6.74
N LEU A 214 1.11 3.65 6.70
CA LEU A 214 -0.05 4.21 7.39
C LEU A 214 -1.37 3.80 6.70
N ILE A 215 -1.40 3.79 5.37
CA ILE A 215 -2.56 3.33 4.59
C ILE A 215 -2.83 1.86 4.91
N GLU A 216 -1.79 1.05 4.98
CA GLU A 216 -1.89 -0.36 5.33
C GLU A 216 -2.43 -0.54 6.76
N ALA A 217 -1.84 0.13 7.74
CA ALA A 217 -2.33 0.09 9.13
C ALA A 217 -3.80 0.54 9.25
N ARG A 218 -4.21 1.54 8.45
CA ARG A 218 -5.62 1.96 8.35
C ARG A 218 -6.51 0.85 7.78
N SER A 219 -6.06 0.14 6.75
CA SER A 219 -6.80 -1.00 6.20
C SER A 219 -6.87 -2.20 7.16
N ALA A 220 -5.84 -2.39 7.99
CA ALA A 220 -5.76 -3.42 9.02
C ALA A 220 -6.75 -3.21 10.18
N ALA A 221 -7.16 -1.96 10.42
CA ALA A 221 -8.09 -1.57 11.48
C ALA A 221 -9.53 -2.07 11.24
N TYR A 222 -9.88 -2.45 10.00
CA TYR A 222 -11.18 -3.05 9.71
C TYR A 222 -11.28 -4.44 10.36
N VAL A 223 -12.28 -4.60 11.23
CA VAL A 223 -12.51 -5.82 12.00
C VAL A 223 -13.97 -6.26 11.92
N THR A 224 -14.19 -7.57 11.97
CA THR A 224 -15.55 -8.13 12.11
C THR A 224 -16.09 -7.88 13.53
N PRO A 225 -17.42 -7.89 13.76
CA PRO A 225 -17.99 -7.72 15.09
C PRO A 225 -17.46 -8.73 16.13
N ARG A 226 -17.21 -9.98 15.72
CA ARG A 226 -16.60 -11.02 16.58
C ARG A 226 -15.13 -10.71 16.92
N GLN A 227 -14.37 -10.20 15.94
CA GLN A 227 -12.98 -9.78 16.15
C GLN A 227 -12.90 -8.54 17.05
N ALA A 228 -13.81 -7.57 16.90
CA ALA A 228 -13.85 -6.38 17.74
C ALA A 228 -13.93 -6.72 19.24
N ARG A 229 -14.68 -7.79 19.60
CA ARG A 229 -14.80 -8.27 20.98
C ARG A 229 -13.55 -9.00 21.50
N ARG A 230 -12.69 -9.53 20.63
CA ARG A 230 -11.52 -10.36 20.99
C ARG A 230 -10.18 -9.69 20.64
N ARG A 231 -10.20 -8.43 20.19
CA ARG A 231 -8.99 -7.74 19.71
C ARG A 231 -8.12 -7.30 20.89
N PRO A 232 -6.79 -7.49 20.84
CA PRO A 232 -5.87 -6.94 21.84
C PRO A 232 -6.04 -5.41 21.98
N ARG A 233 -5.84 -4.89 23.19
CA ARG A 233 -5.85 -3.44 23.47
C ARG A 233 -4.78 -2.69 22.67
N GLN A 234 -3.64 -3.33 22.39
CA GLN A 234 -2.58 -2.81 21.50
C GLN A 234 -3.03 -2.48 20.06
N LEU A 235 -4.21 -2.95 19.63
CA LEU A 235 -4.80 -2.64 18.32
C LEU A 235 -5.96 -1.63 18.42
N HIS A 236 -6.18 -1.04 19.60
CA HIS A 236 -7.12 0.06 19.84
C HIS A 236 -6.37 1.40 19.79
N GLY A 237 -6.83 2.39 19.03
CA GLY A 237 -6.32 3.77 19.13
C GLY A 237 -4.96 4.09 18.48
N TYR A 238 -4.08 3.11 18.24
CA TYR A 238 -2.73 3.37 17.68
C TYR A 238 -2.71 3.95 16.27
N ARG A 239 -3.78 3.79 15.52
CA ARG A 239 -3.93 4.39 14.19
C ARG A 239 -3.80 5.91 14.26
N ALA A 240 -4.47 6.53 15.23
CA ALA A 240 -4.40 7.98 15.41
C ALA A 240 -3.01 8.40 15.90
N LEU A 241 -2.35 7.54 16.69
CA LEU A 241 -1.03 7.83 17.27
C LEU A 241 0.04 7.96 16.17
N ALA A 242 0.16 7.00 15.26
CA ALA A 242 1.14 7.08 14.16
C ALA A 242 0.86 8.26 13.20
N GLU A 243 -0.42 8.57 12.93
CA GLU A 243 -0.82 9.72 12.09
C GLU A 243 -0.46 11.07 12.74
N ARG A 244 -0.43 11.17 14.08
CA ARG A 244 -0.14 12.41 14.83
C ARG A 244 1.33 12.81 14.84
N PHE A 245 2.27 11.86 14.76
CA PHE A 245 3.70 12.16 14.74
C PHE A 245 4.13 12.96 13.52
N ARG A 246 3.55 12.68 12.36
CA ARG A 246 4.01 13.24 11.08
C ARG A 246 4.03 14.78 11.03
N PRO A 247 2.94 15.50 11.35
CA PRO A 247 2.97 16.98 11.34
C PRO A 247 3.95 17.56 12.38
N VAL A 248 4.10 16.90 13.54
CA VAL A 248 5.02 17.36 14.59
C VAL A 248 6.47 17.20 14.14
N LEU A 249 6.83 16.06 13.55
CA LEU A 249 8.17 15.82 13.01
C LEU A 249 8.49 16.78 11.87
N ALA A 250 7.55 17.01 10.95
CA ALA A 250 7.72 17.94 9.83
C ALA A 250 7.91 19.38 10.32
N SER A 251 7.06 19.85 11.23
CA SER A 251 7.15 21.19 11.82
C SER A 251 8.45 21.40 12.59
N LEU A 252 8.95 20.39 13.30
CA LEU A 252 10.23 20.47 14.01
C LEU A 252 11.43 20.53 13.06
N ALA A 253 11.33 19.87 11.90
CA ALA A 253 12.42 19.79 10.93
C ALA A 253 12.49 20.99 9.97
N ASP A 254 11.37 21.69 9.73
CA ASP A 254 11.27 22.77 8.76
C ASP A 254 11.88 24.09 9.29
N PRO A 255 12.82 24.72 8.57
CA PRO A 255 13.49 25.93 9.05
C PRO A 255 12.61 27.19 9.02
N VAL A 256 11.59 27.23 8.14
CA VAL A 256 10.70 28.38 7.96
C VAL A 256 9.57 28.33 8.99
N VAL A 257 9.05 27.13 9.27
CA VAL A 257 7.92 26.93 10.21
C VAL A 257 8.34 26.57 11.63
N GLY A 258 9.39 25.76 11.78
CA GLY A 258 9.96 25.48 13.08
C GLY A 258 10.69 26.68 13.66
N GLY A 259 11.16 27.60 12.80
CA GLY A 259 11.96 28.77 13.20
C GLY A 259 13.41 28.43 13.58
N ALA A 260 13.80 27.15 13.54
CA ALA A 260 15.16 26.71 13.79
C ALA A 260 16.01 26.86 12.51
N PRO A 261 17.10 27.66 12.52
CA PRO A 261 17.95 27.87 11.36
C PRO A 261 18.52 26.56 10.77
N MET A 262 18.90 26.57 9.49
CA MET A 262 19.50 25.39 8.83
C MET A 262 20.87 24.98 9.37
N VAL A 263 21.56 25.91 10.06
CA VAL A 263 22.87 25.73 10.68
C VAL A 263 22.86 26.41 12.04
N GLY A 264 23.38 25.75 13.07
CA GLY A 264 23.49 26.31 14.42
C GLY A 264 23.04 25.33 15.51
N PRO A 265 23.17 25.73 16.78
CA PRO A 265 22.95 24.84 17.92
C PRO A 265 21.47 24.41 18.07
N GLU A 266 20.50 25.25 17.66
CA GLU A 266 19.08 24.85 17.61
C GLU A 266 18.84 23.72 16.58
N ARG A 267 19.53 23.76 15.44
CA ARG A 267 19.42 22.71 14.41
C ARG A 267 19.96 21.38 14.92
N ASP A 268 21.09 21.41 15.62
CA ASP A 268 21.69 20.21 16.18
C ASP A 268 20.77 19.60 17.25
N ARG A 269 20.10 20.44 18.05
CA ARG A 269 19.07 19.97 18.99
C ARG A 269 17.85 19.35 18.29
N VAL A 270 17.37 19.93 17.19
CA VAL A 270 16.33 19.32 16.34
C VAL A 270 16.77 17.94 15.84
N ARG A 271 18.00 17.81 15.34
CA ARG A 271 18.56 16.54 14.85
C ARG A 271 18.62 15.47 15.93
N GLU A 272 18.99 15.84 17.16
CA GLU A 272 18.99 14.94 18.30
C GLU A 272 17.58 14.45 18.66
N LEU A 273 16.60 15.36 18.76
CA LEU A 273 15.22 15.00 19.07
C LEU A 273 14.60 14.08 18.01
N LEU A 274 14.84 14.36 16.72
CA LEU A 274 14.41 13.50 15.62
C LEU A 274 15.04 12.10 15.71
N SER A 275 16.32 12.02 16.08
CA SER A 275 17.03 10.74 16.25
C SER A 275 16.50 9.93 17.44
N ALA A 276 16.24 10.60 18.57
CA ALA A 276 15.68 9.96 19.76
C ALA A 276 14.24 9.47 19.52
N ALA A 277 13.39 10.29 18.88
CA ALA A 277 12.05 9.89 18.49
C ALA A 277 12.06 8.68 17.54
N ALA A 278 12.95 8.65 16.55
CA ALA A 278 13.10 7.49 15.66
C ALA A 278 13.45 6.21 16.45
N THR A 279 14.33 6.31 17.43
CA THR A 279 14.77 5.18 18.26
C THR A 279 13.63 4.65 19.14
N VAL A 280 12.84 5.54 19.75
CA VAL A 280 11.65 5.17 20.54
C VAL A 280 10.59 4.51 19.66
N LEU A 281 10.31 5.08 18.49
CA LEU A 281 9.34 4.53 17.55
C LEU A 281 9.77 3.14 17.03
N ASP A 282 11.05 2.92 16.73
CA ASP A 282 11.58 1.60 16.34
C ASP A 282 11.51 0.58 17.47
N ALA A 283 11.78 0.98 18.71
CA ALA A 283 11.62 0.11 19.87
C ALA A 283 10.15 -0.27 20.08
N THR A 284 9.25 0.68 19.91
CA THR A 284 7.80 0.50 19.99
C THR A 284 7.30 -0.42 18.86
N ALA A 285 7.76 -0.20 17.63
CA ALA A 285 7.46 -1.06 16.48
C ALA A 285 7.90 -2.51 16.72
N ARG A 286 9.12 -2.72 17.23
CA ARG A 286 9.62 -4.06 17.59
C ARG A 286 8.79 -4.73 18.69
N ALA A 287 8.43 -3.97 19.73
CA ALA A 287 7.58 -4.43 20.82
C ALA A 287 6.21 -4.88 20.32
N VAL A 288 5.54 -4.06 19.50
CA VAL A 288 4.24 -4.39 18.88
C VAL A 288 4.34 -5.63 17.99
N ARG A 289 5.40 -5.73 17.16
CA ARG A 289 5.59 -6.86 16.22
C ARG A 289 5.78 -8.19 16.96
N ARG A 290 6.52 -8.20 18.07
CA ARG A 290 6.80 -9.42 18.84
C ARG A 290 5.78 -9.67 19.96
N GLY A 291 5.02 -8.67 20.37
CA GLY A 291 4.19 -8.72 21.57
C GLY A 291 5.02 -8.72 22.85
N GLU A 292 6.15 -8.02 22.84
CA GLU A 292 7.10 -7.90 23.96
C GLU A 292 7.01 -6.49 24.60
N ARG A 293 7.68 -6.27 25.74
CA ARG A 293 7.80 -4.94 26.34
C ARG A 293 8.75 -4.05 25.54
N VAL A 294 8.47 -2.74 25.50
CA VAL A 294 9.37 -1.74 24.89
C VAL A 294 10.66 -1.67 25.71
N ARG A 295 11.81 -1.78 25.03
CA ARG A 295 13.14 -1.59 25.61
C ARG A 295 13.79 -0.38 24.96
N LEU A 296 14.09 0.65 25.75
CA LEU A 296 14.67 1.91 25.28
C LEU A 296 16.12 2.02 25.76
N PRO A 297 17.05 2.50 24.93
CA PRO A 297 18.40 2.84 25.38
C PRO A 297 18.38 4.13 26.20
N ASP A 298 19.14 4.18 27.29
CA ASP A 298 19.18 5.32 28.23
C ASP A 298 19.52 6.64 27.53
N GLN A 299 20.43 6.60 26.54
CA GLN A 299 20.82 7.75 25.72
C GLN A 299 19.62 8.41 25.00
N ALA A 300 18.65 7.62 24.52
CA ALA A 300 17.47 8.19 23.85
C ALA A 300 16.52 8.85 24.84
N LEU A 301 16.43 8.32 26.06
CA LEU A 301 15.64 8.92 27.15
C LEU A 301 16.27 10.22 27.63
N ASP A 302 17.60 10.28 27.73
CA ASP A 302 18.32 11.48 28.16
C ASP A 302 18.16 12.64 27.16
N VAL A 303 18.11 12.34 25.86
CA VAL A 303 17.81 13.35 24.84
C VAL A 303 16.35 13.85 24.93
N LEU A 304 15.39 12.97 25.23
CA LEU A 304 13.97 13.32 25.36
C LEU A 304 13.63 14.00 26.71
N ARG A 305 14.55 14.00 27.68
CA ARG A 305 14.42 14.81 28.89
C ARG A 305 14.61 16.29 28.56
N VAL A 306 13.72 17.13 29.11
CA VAL A 306 13.83 18.59 28.99
C VAL A 306 15.09 19.04 29.74
N PRO A 307 16.13 19.59 29.06
CA PRO A 307 17.32 20.07 29.75
C PRO A 307 16.97 21.30 30.61
N LYS A 308 17.56 21.38 31.80
CA LYS A 308 17.42 22.54 32.70
C LYS A 308 18.16 23.79 32.17
N SER A 309 19.09 23.63 31.24
CA SER A 309 19.80 24.68 30.48
C SER A 309 20.57 24.07 29.28
N GLY A 310 20.78 24.83 28.21
CA GLY A 310 21.38 24.39 26.92
C GLY A 310 20.75 25.13 25.73
N PRO A 311 21.17 24.95 24.46
CA PRO A 311 20.59 25.70 23.33
C PRO A 311 19.09 25.43 23.24
N VAL A 312 18.32 26.37 23.76
CA VAL A 312 16.89 26.23 23.99
C VAL A 312 16.24 26.39 22.64
N LEU A 313 15.59 25.34 22.15
CA LEU A 313 14.64 25.52 21.05
C LEU A 313 13.68 26.63 21.47
N SER A 314 13.61 27.69 20.69
CA SER A 314 12.77 28.85 20.96
C SER A 314 11.47 28.79 20.13
N GLY A 315 10.46 29.55 20.54
CA GLY A 315 9.22 29.76 19.77
C GLY A 315 8.52 28.49 19.24
N PRO A 316 8.20 28.40 17.93
CA PRO A 316 7.52 27.25 17.34
C PRO A 316 8.25 25.90 17.48
N ALA A 317 9.58 25.88 17.36
CA ALA A 317 10.39 24.67 17.51
C ALA A 317 10.28 24.06 18.92
N ARG A 318 10.20 24.91 19.96
CA ARG A 318 9.98 24.45 21.34
C ARG A 318 8.66 23.71 21.50
N ARG A 319 7.58 24.30 20.96
CA ARG A 319 6.23 23.72 21.02
C ARG A 319 6.16 22.39 20.28
N ALA A 320 6.79 22.30 19.10
CA ALA A 320 6.89 21.06 18.35
C ALA A 320 7.70 20.00 19.11
N GLY A 321 8.82 20.38 19.73
CA GLY A 321 9.66 19.48 20.55
C GLY A 321 8.93 18.90 21.76
N LEU A 322 8.19 19.72 22.51
CA LEU A 322 7.40 19.25 23.66
C LEU A 322 6.26 18.32 23.24
N ARG A 323 5.56 18.64 22.14
CA ARG A 323 4.54 17.76 21.57
C ARG A 323 5.13 16.42 21.12
N LEU A 324 6.33 16.43 20.55
CA LEU A 324 7.02 15.21 20.14
C LEU A 324 7.31 14.31 21.34
N ILE A 325 7.82 14.87 22.44
CA ILE A 325 8.10 14.14 23.68
C ILE A 325 6.82 13.51 24.23
N ALA A 326 5.72 14.28 24.32
CA ALA A 326 4.44 13.77 24.78
C ALA A 326 3.91 12.61 23.90
N LEU A 327 4.01 12.74 22.58
CA LEU A 327 3.62 11.68 21.66
C LEU A 327 4.48 10.42 21.81
N THR A 328 5.79 10.56 22.04
CA THR A 328 6.67 9.41 22.29
C THR A 328 6.34 8.67 23.58
N ASP A 329 5.92 9.38 24.63
CA ASP A 329 5.43 8.78 25.88
C ASP A 329 4.14 8.00 25.65
N ASP A 330 3.15 8.62 24.99
CA ASP A 330 1.88 7.97 24.62
C ASP A 330 2.11 6.69 23.79
N ALA A 331 3.11 6.70 22.89
CA ALA A 331 3.45 5.56 22.05
C ALA A 331 3.98 4.37 22.87
N VAL A 332 4.83 4.67 23.86
CA VAL A 332 5.43 3.68 24.75
C VAL A 332 4.39 3.13 25.71
N GLU A 333 3.56 3.99 26.32
CA GLU A 333 2.48 3.60 27.22
C GLU A 333 1.51 2.64 26.52
N ALA A 334 1.05 3.02 25.33
CA ALA A 334 0.16 2.19 24.56
C ALA A 334 0.79 0.80 24.31
N ALA A 335 2.08 0.73 24.00
CA ALA A 335 2.81 -0.51 23.65
C ALA A 335 3.13 -1.42 24.84
N GLN A 336 3.16 -0.88 26.05
CA GLN A 336 3.51 -1.63 27.27
C GLN A 336 2.30 -2.28 27.97
N GLU A 337 1.05 -2.01 27.59
CA GLU A 337 -0.13 -2.62 28.23
C GLU A 337 -0.11 -4.17 28.14
N PRO A 338 -0.38 -4.88 29.25
CA PRO A 338 -0.31 -6.33 29.31
C PRO A 338 -1.32 -7.01 28.38
N VAL A 339 -0.88 -8.05 27.70
CA VAL A 339 -1.75 -8.92 26.89
C VAL A 339 -2.58 -9.78 27.84
N GLU A 340 -3.85 -9.44 28.05
CA GLU A 340 -4.82 -10.40 28.59
C GLU A 340 -4.92 -11.58 27.61
N VAL A 341 -4.36 -12.72 28.03
CA VAL A 341 -4.36 -13.96 27.26
C VAL A 341 -5.80 -14.47 27.18
N THR A 342 -6.37 -14.49 25.96
CA THR A 342 -7.60 -15.23 25.65
C THR A 342 -7.41 -16.71 26.02
N ARG A 343 -8.02 -17.15 27.12
CA ARG A 343 -8.24 -18.57 27.42
C ARG A 343 -9.09 -19.19 26.31
N GLY A 344 -8.66 -20.34 25.78
CA GLY A 344 -9.50 -21.18 24.93
C GLY A 344 -8.74 -22.09 23.98
N GLY A 345 -8.13 -23.17 24.49
CA GLY A 345 -7.57 -24.26 23.71
C GLY A 345 -6.79 -25.27 24.56
N VAL A 346 -6.94 -26.57 24.27
CA VAL A 346 -6.50 -27.73 25.11
C VAL A 346 -4.97 -27.81 25.32
N LEU A 347 -4.17 -27.01 24.60
CA LEU A 347 -2.71 -26.89 24.75
C LEU A 347 -2.26 -25.45 25.06
N ALA A 348 -3.06 -24.68 25.80
CA ALA A 348 -2.65 -23.36 26.27
C ALA A 348 -1.96 -23.44 27.63
N ARG A 349 -0.62 -23.31 27.65
CA ARG A 349 0.08 -22.83 28.85
C ARG A 349 1.07 -21.74 28.47
N VAL A 350 0.64 -20.49 28.65
CA VAL A 350 1.54 -19.34 28.72
C VAL A 350 1.12 -18.52 29.93
N THR A 351 1.95 -18.57 30.96
CA THR A 351 1.85 -17.78 32.20
C THR A 351 2.60 -16.46 32.01
N TRP A 352 1.98 -15.33 32.37
CA TRP A 352 2.68 -14.05 32.51
C TRP A 352 2.43 -13.45 33.89
N HIS A 353 3.53 -13.01 34.50
CA HIS A 353 3.61 -12.44 35.84
C HIS A 353 2.95 -11.06 35.95
N VAL A 354 2.26 -10.88 37.08
CA VAL A 354 1.71 -9.63 37.60
C VAL A 354 2.85 -8.65 37.93
N ALA A 355 2.62 -7.36 37.70
CA ALA A 355 3.50 -6.29 38.15
C ALA A 355 3.71 -6.36 39.67
N ASP A 356 4.93 -6.12 40.13
CA ASP A 356 5.20 -6.00 41.57
C ASP A 356 4.42 -4.81 42.17
N ARG A 357 4.04 -4.96 43.44
CA ARG A 357 3.00 -4.27 44.20
C ARG A 357 3.18 -2.77 44.45
N GLU A 358 4.14 -2.09 43.81
CA GLU A 358 4.55 -0.74 44.22
C GLU A 358 4.39 0.39 43.18
N GLY A 359 3.92 0.14 41.95
CA GLY A 359 3.51 1.23 41.04
C GLY A 359 4.58 2.28 40.69
N ARG A 360 5.88 2.06 40.95
CA ARG A 360 6.96 3.01 40.66
C ARG A 360 7.57 2.82 39.25
N ARG A 361 7.56 3.89 38.46
CA ARG A 361 8.21 4.01 37.13
C ARG A 361 9.73 4.19 37.30
N ARG A 362 10.56 3.41 36.61
CA ARG A 362 11.99 3.77 36.38
C ARG A 362 12.09 4.45 35.01
N GLY A 363 12.56 5.70 34.98
CA GLY A 363 13.10 6.35 33.77
C GLY A 363 12.30 7.50 33.14
N PHE A 364 10.99 7.61 33.38
CA PHE A 364 10.13 8.69 32.86
C PHE A 364 9.77 9.70 33.96
N PRO A 365 9.73 11.02 33.67
CA PRO A 365 9.32 12.03 34.64
C PRO A 365 7.82 11.92 34.98
N ASP A 366 7.45 12.23 36.21
CA ASP A 366 6.05 12.37 36.62
C ASP A 366 5.36 13.49 35.84
N ARG A 367 4.11 13.28 35.42
CA ARG A 367 3.31 14.30 34.71
C ARG A 367 3.04 15.58 35.53
N ALA A 368 3.34 15.58 36.83
CA ALA A 368 2.80 16.54 37.80
C ALA A 368 3.70 17.71 38.25
N PRO A 369 5.05 17.73 38.08
CA PRO A 369 5.84 18.91 38.43
C PRO A 369 6.56 19.57 37.24
N LEU A 370 6.21 19.24 35.99
CA LEU A 370 6.90 19.73 34.78
C LEU A 370 6.60 21.20 34.41
N VAL A 371 5.78 21.91 35.20
CA VAL A 371 5.38 23.30 34.96
C VAL A 371 6.01 24.28 35.96
N ASP A 372 6.31 23.86 37.20
CA ASP A 372 6.60 24.81 38.29
C ASP A 372 8.09 25.18 38.50
N ALA A 373 9.04 24.44 37.91
CA ALA A 373 10.46 24.57 38.31
C ALA A 373 11.37 25.25 37.27
N SER A 374 10.83 25.94 36.26
CA SER A 374 11.62 26.51 35.14
C SER A 374 11.65 28.03 35.04
N LEU A 375 11.34 28.78 36.11
CA LEU A 375 11.09 30.23 36.00
C LEU A 375 12.20 31.17 36.50
N ASP A 376 13.27 30.69 37.15
CA ASP A 376 14.27 31.58 37.79
C ASP A 376 15.51 31.92 36.93
N GLY A 377 15.43 31.83 35.60
CA GLY A 377 16.54 32.17 34.69
C GLY A 377 16.41 33.56 34.05
N PRO A 378 17.50 34.21 33.63
CA PRO A 378 17.51 35.56 33.04
C PRO A 378 16.82 35.71 31.66
N TYR A 379 16.13 34.66 31.21
CA TYR A 379 15.31 34.59 29.99
C TYR A 379 13.98 33.89 30.31
N GLY A 380 13.29 34.34 31.36
CA GLY A 380 11.93 33.90 31.67
C GLY A 380 10.92 34.34 30.60
N PRO A 381 9.73 33.71 30.54
CA PRO A 381 8.62 34.21 29.73
C PRO A 381 8.31 35.68 30.08
N ASP A 382 7.73 36.41 29.14
CA ASP A 382 7.27 37.78 29.37
C ASP A 382 6.32 37.80 30.61
N PRO A 383 6.56 38.64 31.63
CA PRO A 383 5.74 38.68 32.85
C PRO A 383 4.24 38.81 32.59
N GLU A 384 3.85 39.45 31.48
CA GLU A 384 2.45 39.58 31.08
C GLU A 384 1.84 38.27 30.55
N GLU A 385 2.60 37.44 29.83
CA GLU A 385 2.16 36.11 29.37
C GLU A 385 2.03 35.13 30.56
N LEU A 386 2.94 35.20 31.53
CA LEU A 386 2.88 34.41 32.76
C LEU A 386 1.65 34.76 33.60
N ALA A 387 1.37 36.06 33.75
CA ALA A 387 0.19 36.53 34.47
C ALA A 387 -1.12 36.08 33.79
N ALA A 388 -1.15 36.03 32.46
CA ALA A 388 -2.29 35.54 31.70
C ALA A 388 -2.48 34.02 31.87
N GLU A 389 -1.42 33.22 31.80
CA GLU A 389 -1.46 31.77 32.04
C GLU A 389 -1.85 31.43 33.49
N GLU A 390 -1.34 32.17 34.48
CA GLU A 390 -1.70 32.00 35.89
C GLU A 390 -3.16 32.38 36.17
N ALA A 391 -3.66 33.45 35.53
CA ALA A 391 -5.06 33.86 35.62
C ALA A 391 -6.01 32.82 35.00
N GLU A 392 -5.62 32.20 33.87
CA GLU A 392 -6.39 31.13 33.24
C GLU A 392 -6.38 29.85 34.08
N ALA A 393 -5.23 29.50 34.67
CA ALA A 393 -5.09 28.38 35.60
C ALA A 393 -5.91 28.57 36.89
N ALA A 394 -5.99 29.81 37.41
CA ALA A 394 -6.82 30.15 38.57
C ALA A 394 -8.32 30.02 38.26
N ARG A 395 -8.77 30.51 37.09
CA ARG A 395 -10.16 30.34 36.62
C ARG A 395 -10.55 28.87 36.43
N LEU A 396 -9.62 28.03 35.95
CA LEU A 396 -9.80 26.58 35.81
C LEU A 396 -9.83 25.84 37.17
N LYS A 397 -9.16 26.37 38.20
CA LYS A 397 -9.23 25.86 39.58
C LYS A 397 -10.55 26.20 40.27
N GLU A 398 -11.06 27.43 40.11
CA GLU A 398 -12.34 27.85 40.70
C GLU A 398 -13.53 27.08 40.11
N THR A 399 -13.53 26.83 38.80
CA THR A 399 -14.54 25.97 38.14
C THR A 399 -14.50 24.52 38.62
N LYS A 400 -13.35 24.04 39.10
CA LYS A 400 -13.17 22.71 39.70
C LYS A 400 -13.66 22.63 41.15
N ALA A 401 -13.57 23.73 41.90
CA ALA A 401 -14.05 23.83 43.28
C ALA A 401 -15.58 23.94 43.37
N ALA A 402 -16.24 24.49 42.34
CA ALA A 402 -17.70 24.68 42.28
C ALA A 402 -18.54 23.40 42.05
N GLY A 403 -17.96 22.20 42.17
CA GLY A 403 -18.72 20.94 42.16
C GLY A 403 -19.40 20.57 40.82
N GLY A 404 -19.00 21.19 39.71
CA GLY A 404 -19.45 20.80 38.38
C GLY A 404 -19.06 19.34 38.10
N LYS A 405 -20.05 18.50 37.77
CA LYS A 405 -19.82 17.12 37.30
C LYS A 405 -18.69 17.14 36.29
N HIS A 406 -17.67 16.32 36.57
CA HIS A 406 -16.47 16.15 35.77
C HIS A 406 -16.86 15.95 34.29
N THR A 407 -16.85 17.05 33.53
CA THR A 407 -16.72 16.98 32.08
C THR A 407 -15.22 17.06 31.88
N PRO A 408 -14.55 15.97 31.45
CA PRO A 408 -13.10 15.99 31.30
C PRO A 408 -12.76 16.97 30.18
N ALA A 409 -12.40 18.21 30.53
CA ALA A 409 -11.90 19.18 29.57
C ALA A 409 -10.54 18.70 29.04
N ALA A 410 -10.42 18.70 27.72
CA ALA A 410 -9.26 18.36 26.88
C ALA A 410 -8.78 16.89 26.81
N GLY A 411 -9.28 15.98 27.65
CA GLY A 411 -8.91 14.55 27.60
C GLY A 411 -9.89 13.63 26.86
N HIS A 412 -11.11 14.09 26.56
CA HIS A 412 -12.16 13.27 25.96
C HIS A 412 -12.72 13.86 24.65
N ALA A 413 -11.87 13.84 23.63
CA ALA A 413 -12.30 13.40 22.32
C ALA A 413 -11.35 12.29 21.83
N LEU A 414 -11.12 11.26 22.67
CA LEU A 414 -11.06 9.92 22.11
C LEU A 414 -12.44 9.71 21.45
N ALA A 415 -12.56 10.20 20.22
CA ALA A 415 -13.74 10.06 19.39
C ALA A 415 -14.19 8.63 19.60
N ARG A 416 -15.38 8.42 20.17
CA ARG A 416 -16.00 7.11 20.35
C ARG A 416 -15.77 6.39 19.02
N GLU A 417 -14.77 5.51 18.98
CA GLU A 417 -14.20 5.09 17.69
C GLU A 417 -15.29 4.29 17.00
N ARG A 418 -16.00 4.91 16.04
CA ARG A 418 -17.01 4.24 15.24
C ARG A 418 -16.30 3.10 14.54
N HIS A 419 -16.52 1.89 15.04
CA HIS A 419 -15.89 0.70 14.50
C HIS A 419 -16.22 0.61 13.01
N LEU A 420 -15.17 0.61 12.19
CA LEU A 420 -15.32 0.34 10.77
C LEU A 420 -15.60 -1.16 10.61
N HIS A 421 -16.88 -1.51 10.56
CA HIS A 421 -17.31 -2.88 10.44
C HIS A 421 -17.05 -3.42 9.03
N MET A 422 -16.39 -4.58 8.97
CA MET A 422 -16.21 -5.28 7.71
C MET A 422 -17.54 -5.91 7.27
N PRO A 423 -17.99 -5.73 6.01
CA PRO A 423 -19.22 -6.34 5.53
C PRO A 423 -19.11 -7.87 5.49
N THR A 424 -20.23 -8.54 5.77
CA THR A 424 -20.38 -10.01 5.67
C THR A 424 -20.17 -10.49 4.22
N LEU A 425 -20.09 -11.81 4.00
CA LEU A 425 -20.00 -12.37 2.64
C LEU A 425 -21.21 -11.99 1.77
N ALA A 426 -22.43 -11.99 2.32
CA ALA A 426 -23.60 -11.51 1.59
C ALA A 426 -23.52 -9.99 1.31
N GLY A 427 -23.03 -9.21 2.29
CA GLY A 427 -22.80 -7.77 2.13
C GLY A 427 -21.68 -7.42 1.15
N LEU A 428 -20.87 -8.39 0.70
CA LEU A 428 -19.88 -8.18 -0.36
C LEU A 428 -20.49 -8.08 -1.74
N VAL A 429 -21.60 -8.75 -2.03
CA VAL A 429 -22.20 -8.74 -3.37
C VAL A 429 -22.49 -7.31 -3.85
N PRO A 430 -23.18 -6.43 -3.08
CA PRO A 430 -23.39 -5.05 -3.51
C PRO A 430 -22.09 -4.22 -3.54
N VAL A 431 -21.06 -4.59 -2.76
CA VAL A 431 -19.75 -3.93 -2.82
C VAL A 431 -19.01 -4.32 -4.11
N ALA A 432 -18.99 -5.60 -4.45
CA ALA A 432 -18.40 -6.13 -5.67
C ALA A 432 -19.11 -5.59 -6.91
N VAL A 433 -20.44 -5.55 -6.92
CA VAL A 433 -21.23 -4.97 -8.02
C VAL A 433 -20.92 -3.48 -8.18
N ARG A 434 -20.81 -2.71 -7.08
CA ARG A 434 -20.41 -1.29 -7.16
C ARG A 434 -18.98 -1.12 -7.66
N ALA A 435 -18.04 -1.95 -7.22
CA ALA A 435 -16.68 -1.95 -7.72
C ALA A 435 -16.65 -2.24 -9.23
N PHE A 436 -17.38 -3.24 -9.69
CA PHE A 436 -17.45 -3.58 -11.12
C PHE A 436 -18.08 -2.47 -11.94
N ARG A 437 -19.17 -1.86 -11.46
CA ARG A 437 -19.81 -0.72 -12.13
C ARG A 437 -18.88 0.49 -12.22
N ARG A 438 -18.05 0.74 -11.19
CA ARG A 438 -17.05 1.82 -11.21
C ARG A 438 -15.98 1.61 -12.27
N GLU A 439 -15.64 0.37 -12.58
CA GLU A 439 -14.66 0.03 -13.61
C GLU A 439 -15.28 -0.09 -15.02
N LEU A 440 -16.61 -0.03 -15.15
CA LEU A 440 -17.30 -0.24 -16.43
C LEU A 440 -17.29 1.02 -17.31
N HIS A 441 -16.09 1.49 -17.65
CA HIS A 441 -15.86 2.57 -18.61
C HIS A 441 -14.61 2.27 -19.45
N TRP A 442 -14.60 2.68 -20.71
CA TRP A 442 -13.51 2.38 -21.66
C TRP A 442 -12.13 2.92 -21.28
N ARG A 443 -12.09 3.88 -20.35
CA ARG A 443 -10.84 4.42 -19.77
C ARG A 443 -10.30 3.59 -18.60
N SER A 444 -11.06 2.61 -18.07
CA SER A 444 -10.60 1.77 -16.96
C SER A 444 -9.52 0.79 -17.43
N PRO A 445 -8.34 0.78 -16.78
CA PRO A 445 -7.33 -0.26 -17.02
C PRO A 445 -7.83 -1.65 -16.66
N ILE A 446 -8.72 -1.76 -15.66
CA ILE A 446 -9.25 -3.04 -15.16
C ILE A 446 -10.21 -3.65 -16.17
N LEU A 447 -11.10 -2.85 -16.78
CA LEU A 447 -12.00 -3.35 -17.83
C LEU A 447 -11.21 -3.85 -19.04
N ARG A 448 -10.19 -3.10 -19.49
CA ARG A 448 -9.32 -3.51 -20.60
C ARG A 448 -8.58 -4.81 -20.27
N HIS A 449 -8.08 -4.92 -19.04
CA HIS A 449 -7.47 -6.15 -18.55
C HIS A 449 -8.46 -7.33 -18.57
N ALA A 450 -9.69 -7.15 -18.10
CA ALA A 450 -10.72 -8.18 -18.08
C ALA A 450 -11.08 -8.68 -19.48
N ILE A 451 -11.25 -7.77 -20.44
CA ILE A 451 -11.46 -8.13 -21.85
C ILE A 451 -10.26 -8.90 -22.38
N ARG A 452 -9.04 -8.42 -22.13
CA ARG A 452 -7.81 -9.08 -22.59
C ARG A 452 -7.67 -10.49 -22.04
N VAL A 453 -7.86 -10.71 -20.74
CA VAL A 453 -7.80 -12.04 -20.12
C VAL A 453 -8.87 -12.96 -20.71
N SER A 454 -10.09 -12.46 -20.94
CA SER A 454 -11.17 -13.20 -21.59
C SER A 454 -10.81 -13.65 -23.00
N VAL A 455 -10.32 -12.73 -23.83
CA VAL A 455 -9.93 -13.02 -25.22
C VAL A 455 -8.76 -14.01 -25.25
N VAL A 456 -7.70 -13.76 -24.46
CA VAL A 456 -6.51 -14.61 -24.45
C VAL A 456 -6.81 -16.00 -23.92
N ALA A 457 -7.63 -16.14 -22.88
CA ALA A 457 -8.03 -17.45 -22.36
C ALA A 457 -8.86 -18.22 -23.41
N SER A 458 -9.79 -17.55 -24.09
CA SER A 458 -10.62 -18.18 -25.12
C SER A 458 -9.80 -18.61 -26.34
N VAL A 459 -8.97 -17.72 -26.88
CA VAL A 459 -8.07 -17.99 -28.01
C VAL A 459 -7.05 -19.05 -27.65
N GLY A 460 -6.46 -18.97 -26.45
CA GLY A 460 -5.50 -19.96 -25.96
C GLY A 460 -6.13 -21.36 -25.84
N TYR A 461 -7.38 -21.46 -25.41
CA TYR A 461 -8.11 -22.73 -25.35
C TYR A 461 -8.38 -23.27 -26.76
N LEU A 462 -8.86 -22.44 -27.69
CA LEU A 462 -9.12 -22.85 -29.08
C LEU A 462 -7.84 -23.31 -29.81
N LEU A 463 -6.73 -22.58 -29.63
CA LEU A 463 -5.42 -22.96 -30.16
C LEU A 463 -4.90 -24.24 -29.51
N GLY A 464 -5.09 -24.39 -28.19
CA GLY A 464 -4.71 -25.60 -27.45
C GLY A 464 -5.44 -26.84 -27.96
N ASN A 465 -6.72 -26.73 -28.32
CA ASN A 465 -7.50 -27.82 -28.92
C ASN A 465 -7.08 -28.17 -30.36
N ALA A 466 -6.42 -27.24 -31.06
CA ALA A 466 -5.91 -27.48 -32.41
C ALA A 466 -4.52 -28.16 -32.42
N LEU A 467 -3.83 -28.20 -31.28
CA LEU A 467 -2.54 -28.89 -31.11
C LEU A 467 -2.75 -30.36 -30.70
N PRO A 468 -1.76 -31.26 -30.91
CA PRO A 468 -1.88 -32.67 -30.56
C PRO A 468 -2.35 -32.92 -29.11
N PRO A 469 -3.13 -33.98 -28.85
CA PRO A 469 -4.31 -33.88 -27.99
C PRO A 469 -4.11 -34.06 -26.49
N ALA A 470 -2.88 -34.22 -25.98
CA ALA A 470 -2.76 -34.71 -24.60
C ALA A 470 -3.08 -33.63 -23.54
N HIS A 471 -2.70 -32.36 -23.73
CA HIS A 471 -2.83 -31.36 -22.64
C HIS A 471 -3.02 -29.88 -23.07
N GLY A 472 -3.69 -29.59 -24.18
CA GLY A 472 -3.86 -28.21 -24.72
C GLY A 472 -4.39 -27.15 -23.72
N TYR A 473 -5.08 -27.57 -22.66
CA TYR A 473 -5.58 -26.70 -21.58
C TYR A 473 -4.49 -25.93 -20.81
N TRP A 474 -3.20 -26.30 -20.92
CA TRP A 474 -2.09 -25.56 -20.28
C TRP A 474 -1.87 -24.15 -20.86
N VAL A 475 -2.24 -23.92 -22.12
CA VAL A 475 -2.11 -22.61 -22.77
C VAL A 475 -3.00 -21.56 -22.10
N PRO A 476 -4.34 -21.72 -22.03
CA PRO A 476 -5.23 -20.75 -21.38
C PRO A 476 -4.98 -20.66 -19.87
N LEU A 477 -4.61 -21.78 -19.24
CA LEU A 477 -4.20 -21.84 -17.84
C LEU A 477 -2.98 -20.93 -17.57
N THR A 478 -1.93 -21.05 -18.39
CA THR A 478 -0.73 -20.23 -18.23
C THR A 478 -1.02 -18.76 -18.48
N ALA A 479 -1.81 -18.44 -19.50
CA ALA A 479 -2.22 -17.07 -19.76
C ALA A 479 -2.97 -16.45 -18.57
N ALA A 480 -3.94 -17.15 -17.99
CA ALA A 480 -4.69 -16.69 -16.82
C ALA A 480 -3.80 -16.47 -15.57
N MET A 481 -2.78 -17.32 -15.37
CA MET A 481 -1.86 -17.19 -14.23
C MET A 481 -0.82 -16.07 -14.38
N VAL A 482 -0.43 -15.76 -15.63
CA VAL A 482 0.63 -14.80 -15.96
C VAL A 482 0.09 -13.39 -16.16
N LEU A 483 -1.03 -13.23 -16.86
CA LEU A 483 -1.62 -11.94 -17.16
C LEU A 483 -1.91 -11.15 -15.88
N ARG A 484 -1.47 -9.90 -15.86
CA ARG A 484 -1.79 -8.90 -14.85
C ARG A 484 -2.31 -7.63 -15.54
N PRO A 485 -2.92 -6.69 -14.80
CA PRO A 485 -3.28 -5.38 -15.35
C PRO A 485 -2.06 -4.59 -15.83
N ASP A 486 -0.90 -4.79 -15.18
CA ASP A 486 0.37 -4.12 -15.48
C ASP A 486 1.28 -4.95 -16.40
N PHE A 487 1.94 -4.28 -17.37
CA PHE A 487 2.84 -4.93 -18.33
C PHE A 487 4.02 -5.62 -17.63
N SER A 488 4.74 -4.89 -16.78
CA SER A 488 5.98 -5.37 -16.16
C SER A 488 5.72 -6.58 -15.27
N ARG A 489 4.65 -6.55 -14.48
CA ARG A 489 4.22 -7.70 -13.68
C ARG A 489 3.79 -8.89 -14.53
N THR A 490 3.16 -8.65 -15.68
CA THR A 490 2.80 -9.72 -16.62
C THR A 490 4.06 -10.40 -17.17
N TYR A 491 5.08 -9.62 -17.54
CA TYR A 491 6.33 -10.15 -18.07
C TYR A 491 7.19 -10.82 -17.00
N GLU A 492 7.40 -10.19 -15.83
CA GLU A 492 8.06 -10.78 -14.64
C GLU A 492 7.47 -12.16 -14.34
N ARG A 493 6.13 -12.23 -14.32
CA ARG A 493 5.43 -13.48 -14.04
C ARG A 493 5.56 -14.49 -15.15
N GLY A 494 5.57 -14.04 -16.41
CA GLY A 494 5.75 -14.89 -17.58
C GLY A 494 7.11 -15.58 -17.57
N VAL A 495 8.19 -14.81 -17.41
CA VAL A 495 9.57 -15.32 -17.34
C VAL A 495 9.74 -16.22 -16.12
N GLY A 496 9.33 -15.76 -14.94
CA GLY A 496 9.43 -16.54 -13.72
C GLY A 496 8.65 -17.86 -13.82
N ARG A 497 7.46 -17.85 -14.43
CA ARG A 497 6.68 -19.07 -14.65
C ARG A 497 7.35 -20.02 -15.63
N PHE A 498 7.85 -19.53 -16.76
CA PHE A 498 8.51 -20.36 -17.75
C PHE A 498 9.74 -21.04 -17.16
N VAL A 499 10.70 -20.27 -16.63
CA VAL A 499 11.94 -20.79 -16.03
C VAL A 499 11.63 -21.71 -14.84
N GLY A 500 10.71 -21.30 -13.97
CA GLY A 500 10.35 -22.10 -12.80
C GLY A 500 9.66 -23.41 -13.18
N THR A 501 8.80 -23.43 -14.20
CA THR A 501 8.16 -24.67 -14.65
C THR A 501 9.17 -25.64 -15.24
N LEU A 502 10.14 -25.16 -16.03
CA LEU A 502 11.22 -25.98 -16.57
C LEU A 502 12.02 -26.66 -15.44
N LEU A 503 12.46 -25.89 -14.45
CA LEU A 503 13.21 -26.41 -13.31
C LEU A 503 12.38 -27.36 -12.44
N GLY A 504 11.13 -27.02 -12.15
CA GLY A 504 10.24 -27.85 -11.33
C GLY A 504 9.91 -29.19 -12.01
N VAL A 505 9.64 -29.17 -13.31
CA VAL A 505 9.39 -30.37 -14.12
C VAL A 505 10.66 -31.21 -14.25
N ALA A 506 11.83 -30.59 -14.48
CA ALA A 506 13.09 -31.31 -14.55
C ALA A 506 13.39 -32.04 -13.23
N VAL A 507 13.32 -31.33 -12.10
CA VAL A 507 13.57 -31.92 -10.76
C VAL A 507 12.58 -33.05 -10.47
N ALA A 508 11.27 -32.81 -10.64
CA ALA A 508 10.27 -33.83 -10.34
C ALA A 508 10.32 -35.01 -11.31
N GLY A 509 10.57 -34.75 -12.60
CA GLY A 509 10.76 -35.77 -13.62
C GLY A 509 11.96 -36.67 -13.32
N THR A 510 13.10 -36.10 -12.90
CA THR A 510 14.26 -36.88 -12.45
C THR A 510 13.92 -37.76 -11.24
N VAL A 511 13.19 -37.23 -10.26
CA VAL A 511 12.75 -38.02 -9.10
C VAL A 511 11.82 -39.16 -9.53
N MET A 512 10.85 -38.89 -10.41
CA MET A 512 9.95 -39.92 -10.95
C MET A 512 10.71 -40.99 -11.73
N ALA A 513 11.68 -40.60 -12.55
CA ALA A 513 12.48 -41.50 -13.38
C ALA A 513 13.40 -42.40 -12.56
N LEU A 514 14.03 -41.88 -11.50
CA LEU A 514 15.00 -42.62 -10.69
C LEU A 514 14.33 -43.45 -9.59
N ALA A 515 13.26 -42.96 -8.96
CA ALA A 515 12.65 -43.60 -7.80
C ALA A 515 11.43 -44.46 -8.13
N GLY A 516 10.79 -44.28 -9.29
CA GLY A 516 9.56 -45.00 -9.68
C GLY A 516 8.48 -45.00 -8.58
N PRO A 517 8.13 -43.84 -7.98
CA PRO A 517 7.34 -43.80 -6.76
C PRO A 517 5.91 -44.30 -6.99
N GLY A 518 5.44 -45.19 -6.11
CA GLY A 518 4.02 -45.57 -6.06
C GLY A 518 3.10 -44.42 -5.62
N PRO A 519 1.76 -44.59 -5.68
CA PRO A 519 0.80 -43.52 -5.44
C PRO A 519 0.97 -42.79 -4.09
N TYR A 520 1.29 -43.52 -3.02
CA TYR A 520 1.49 -42.95 -1.69
C TYR A 520 2.77 -42.11 -1.58
N LEU A 521 3.86 -42.54 -2.20
CA LEU A 521 5.11 -41.78 -2.20
C LEU A 521 4.98 -40.54 -3.09
N SER A 522 4.33 -40.67 -4.24
CA SER A 522 3.94 -39.54 -5.10
C SER A 522 3.09 -38.51 -4.35
N ALA A 523 2.11 -38.97 -3.56
CA ALA A 523 1.31 -38.09 -2.71
C ALA A 523 2.16 -37.39 -1.62
N ALA A 524 3.09 -38.09 -0.97
CA ALA A 524 3.98 -37.50 0.02
C ALA A 524 4.89 -36.42 -0.60
N LEU A 525 5.47 -36.69 -1.78
CA LEU A 525 6.29 -35.73 -2.52
C LEU A 525 5.48 -34.51 -2.98
N ALA A 526 4.21 -34.71 -3.37
CA ALA A 526 3.29 -33.61 -3.67
C ALA A 526 3.04 -32.73 -2.43
N VAL A 527 2.82 -33.32 -1.25
CA VAL A 527 2.64 -32.59 0.02
C VAL A 527 3.91 -31.83 0.43
N VAL A 528 5.09 -32.41 0.24
CA VAL A 528 6.36 -31.71 0.48
C VAL A 528 6.51 -30.53 -0.49
N SER A 529 6.21 -30.72 -1.76
CA SER A 529 6.27 -29.67 -2.78
C SER A 529 5.34 -28.51 -2.47
N VAL A 530 4.11 -28.80 -2.04
CA VAL A 530 3.15 -27.76 -1.66
C VAL A 530 3.54 -27.05 -0.36
N GLY A 531 4.17 -27.76 0.58
CA GLY A 531 4.72 -27.17 1.80
C GLY A 531 5.84 -26.18 1.52
N PHE A 532 6.79 -26.54 0.64
CA PHE A 532 7.80 -25.60 0.16
C PHE A 532 7.19 -24.44 -0.61
N MET A 533 6.18 -24.70 -1.45
CA MET A 533 5.47 -23.63 -2.15
C MET A 533 4.86 -22.63 -1.17
N TYR A 534 4.14 -23.08 -0.14
CA TYR A 534 3.55 -22.20 0.87
C TYR A 534 4.60 -21.44 1.69
N LEU A 535 5.71 -22.09 2.01
CA LEU A 535 6.82 -21.47 2.73
C LEU A 535 7.47 -20.33 1.93
N LEU A 536 7.66 -20.57 0.63
CA LEU A 536 8.42 -19.70 -0.27
C LEU A 536 7.53 -18.84 -1.18
N MET A 537 6.20 -18.86 -1.02
CA MET A 537 5.29 -18.16 -1.94
C MET A 537 5.55 -16.65 -2.03
N ARG A 538 6.15 -16.05 -1.00
CA ARG A 538 6.47 -14.61 -0.93
C ARG A 538 7.88 -14.27 -1.45
N THR A 539 8.68 -15.24 -1.87
CA THR A 539 10.06 -14.98 -2.33
C THR A 539 10.17 -14.70 -3.82
N GLY A 540 9.16 -15.07 -4.63
CA GLY A 540 9.13 -14.76 -6.06
C GLY A 540 8.30 -15.74 -6.89
N GLN A 541 8.00 -15.33 -8.13
CA GLN A 541 7.18 -16.14 -9.04
C GLN A 541 7.91 -17.38 -9.55
N ALA A 542 9.23 -17.31 -9.77
CA ALA A 542 10.03 -18.44 -10.22
C ALA A 542 9.98 -19.62 -9.23
N ILE A 543 10.29 -19.36 -7.96
CA ILE A 543 10.27 -20.37 -6.90
C ILE A 543 8.87 -20.97 -6.74
N THR A 544 7.84 -20.13 -6.71
CA THR A 544 6.45 -20.60 -6.66
C THR A 544 6.12 -21.54 -7.83
N SER A 545 6.64 -21.24 -9.02
CA SER A 545 6.41 -22.05 -10.23
C SER A 545 7.22 -23.35 -10.23
N ILE A 546 8.42 -23.38 -9.63
CA ILE A 546 9.19 -24.61 -9.40
C ILE A 546 8.39 -25.57 -8.53
N CYS A 547 7.96 -25.10 -7.36
CA CYS A 547 7.23 -25.94 -6.41
C CYS A 547 5.86 -26.39 -6.96
N THR A 548 5.16 -25.51 -7.68
CA THR A 548 3.88 -25.87 -8.34
C THR A 548 4.09 -26.85 -9.48
N GLY A 549 5.15 -26.67 -10.29
CA GLY A 549 5.52 -27.58 -11.37
C GLY A 549 5.75 -29.00 -10.84
N ALA A 550 6.58 -29.11 -9.80
CA ALA A 550 6.87 -30.36 -9.12
C ALA A 550 5.63 -30.99 -8.46
N TYR A 551 4.84 -30.20 -7.74
CA TYR A 551 3.57 -30.63 -7.14
C TYR A 551 2.65 -31.32 -8.15
N VAL A 552 2.46 -30.72 -9.32
CA VAL A 552 1.58 -31.32 -10.34
C VAL A 552 2.20 -32.57 -10.97
N VAL A 553 3.51 -32.61 -11.20
CA VAL A 553 4.16 -33.85 -11.70
C VAL A 553 3.93 -34.98 -10.72
N PHE A 554 4.13 -34.75 -9.42
CA PHE A 554 3.89 -35.78 -8.41
C PHE A 554 2.41 -36.14 -8.24
N LEU A 555 1.48 -35.18 -8.37
CA LEU A 555 0.05 -35.48 -8.40
C LEU A 555 -0.32 -36.38 -9.58
N LEU A 556 0.21 -36.12 -10.77
CA LEU A 556 -0.05 -36.96 -11.94
C LEU A 556 0.63 -38.32 -11.83
N GLY A 557 1.77 -38.39 -11.12
CA GLY A 557 2.39 -39.65 -10.71
C GLY A 557 1.48 -40.55 -9.86
N ILE A 558 0.49 -40.00 -9.14
CA ILE A 558 -0.54 -40.79 -8.43
C ILE A 558 -1.41 -41.58 -9.43
N LEU A 559 -1.63 -41.03 -10.63
CA LEU A 559 -2.41 -41.63 -11.70
C LEU A 559 -1.58 -42.58 -12.59
N GLY A 560 -0.26 -42.67 -12.37
CA GLY A 560 0.64 -43.52 -13.17
C GLY A 560 0.93 -42.99 -14.57
N THR A 561 0.78 -41.68 -14.82
CA THR A 561 1.10 -41.07 -16.13
C THR A 561 2.60 -40.98 -16.37
N ASP A 562 3.04 -41.19 -17.61
CA ASP A 562 4.45 -41.10 -17.99
C ASP A 562 5.04 -39.69 -17.79
N TRP A 563 6.09 -39.61 -16.97
CA TRP A 563 6.71 -38.33 -16.58
C TRP A 563 7.28 -37.54 -17.78
N TYR A 564 7.74 -38.23 -18.83
CA TYR A 564 8.40 -37.60 -19.99
C TYR A 564 7.39 -36.90 -20.92
N GLN A 565 6.23 -37.50 -21.18
CA GLN A 565 5.17 -36.91 -22.02
C GLN A 565 4.69 -35.60 -21.38
N THR A 566 4.40 -35.67 -20.09
CA THR A 566 3.96 -34.52 -19.30
C THR A 566 5.03 -33.43 -19.20
N ALA A 567 6.33 -33.76 -19.27
CA ALA A 567 7.40 -32.79 -19.08
C ALA A 567 7.62 -31.86 -20.28
N TYR A 568 7.80 -32.44 -21.47
CA TYR A 568 8.05 -31.67 -22.69
C TYR A 568 6.84 -30.84 -23.11
N GLU A 569 5.64 -31.40 -23.00
CA GLU A 569 4.40 -30.71 -23.36
C GLU A 569 4.14 -29.52 -22.44
N ARG A 570 4.42 -29.64 -21.14
CA ARG A 570 4.27 -28.52 -20.19
C ARG A 570 5.22 -27.38 -20.48
N ALA A 571 6.46 -27.67 -20.89
CA ALA A 571 7.42 -26.64 -21.29
C ALA A 571 6.93 -25.84 -22.50
N GLY A 572 6.54 -26.54 -23.58
CA GLY A 572 6.06 -25.92 -24.82
C GLY A 572 4.76 -25.14 -24.63
N LEU A 573 3.78 -25.71 -23.93
CA LEU A 573 2.48 -25.07 -23.72
C LEU A 573 2.57 -23.87 -22.76
N THR A 574 3.49 -23.90 -21.80
CA THR A 574 3.76 -22.73 -20.93
C THR A 574 4.44 -21.61 -21.72
N ALA A 575 5.37 -21.95 -22.62
CA ALA A 575 5.97 -20.97 -23.53
C ALA A 575 4.90 -20.32 -24.42
N LEU A 576 4.04 -21.13 -25.05
CA LEU A 576 2.98 -20.64 -25.92
C LEU A 576 1.99 -19.74 -25.17
N GLY A 577 1.54 -20.14 -23.97
CA GLY A 577 0.67 -19.31 -23.13
C GLY A 577 1.34 -18.00 -22.70
N GLY A 578 2.64 -18.03 -22.41
CA GLY A 578 3.43 -16.83 -22.10
C GLY A 578 3.55 -15.89 -23.30
N VAL A 579 3.85 -16.42 -24.49
CA VAL A 579 3.91 -15.65 -25.75
C VAL A 579 2.55 -15.03 -26.07
N LEU A 580 1.47 -15.80 -25.97
CA LEU A 580 0.11 -15.30 -26.20
C LEU A 580 -0.24 -14.16 -25.22
N ALA A 581 0.15 -14.29 -23.94
CA ALA A 581 0.00 -13.23 -22.96
C ALA A 581 0.79 -11.96 -23.34
N MET A 582 2.01 -12.11 -23.87
CA MET A 582 2.82 -10.97 -24.33
C MET A 582 2.25 -10.30 -25.58
N LEU A 583 1.88 -11.09 -26.60
CA LEU A 583 1.27 -10.59 -27.83
C LEU A 583 -0.02 -9.81 -27.54
N SER A 584 -0.79 -10.25 -26.56
CA SER A 584 -2.03 -9.57 -26.16
C SER A 584 -1.81 -8.13 -25.68
N TYR A 585 -0.66 -7.82 -25.08
CA TYR A 585 -0.31 -6.45 -24.67
C TYR A 585 0.07 -5.56 -25.86
N ALA A 586 0.61 -6.15 -26.92
CA ALA A 586 0.88 -5.43 -28.16
C ALA A 586 -0.42 -5.15 -28.94
N LEU A 587 -1.35 -6.12 -28.96
CA LEU A 587 -2.63 -6.01 -29.69
C LEU A 587 -3.69 -5.17 -28.96
N PHE A 588 -3.71 -5.22 -27.62
CA PHE A 588 -4.63 -4.43 -26.76
C PHE A 588 -3.83 -3.60 -25.76
N PRO A 589 -3.20 -2.49 -26.21
CA PRO A 589 -2.34 -1.68 -25.37
C PRO A 589 -3.11 -0.97 -24.24
N ALA A 590 -2.58 -1.06 -23.03
CA ALA A 590 -3.08 -0.36 -21.85
C ALA A 590 -1.96 0.47 -21.21
N TRP A 591 -1.24 1.23 -22.03
CA TRP A 591 -0.11 2.06 -21.59
C TRP A 591 -0.59 3.15 -20.63
N GLU A 592 0.11 3.32 -19.52
CA GLU A 592 -0.13 4.39 -18.54
C GLU A 592 0.66 5.66 -18.87
N THR A 593 1.69 5.57 -19.71
CA THR A 593 2.47 6.74 -20.17
C THR A 593 1.61 7.91 -20.68
N PRO A 594 0.54 7.70 -21.48
CA PRO A 594 -0.34 8.79 -21.93
C PRO A 594 -1.14 9.46 -20.80
N LEU A 595 -1.41 8.74 -19.71
CA LEU A 595 -2.19 9.25 -18.58
C LEU A 595 -1.38 10.17 -17.68
N LEU A 596 -0.04 10.24 -17.82
CA LEU A 596 0.82 11.02 -16.93
C LEU A 596 0.36 12.48 -16.85
N ARG A 597 0.20 13.18 -17.99
CA ARG A 597 -0.26 14.59 -17.99
C ARG A 597 -1.61 14.76 -17.30
N ASP A 598 -2.55 13.84 -17.55
CA ASP A 598 -3.87 13.84 -16.90
C ASP A 598 -3.75 13.67 -15.38
N ARG A 599 -2.90 12.74 -14.91
CA ARG A 599 -2.67 12.50 -13.47
C ARG A 599 -1.94 13.66 -12.80
N LEU A 600 -1.01 14.30 -13.51
CA LEU A 600 -0.33 15.49 -13.02
C LEU A 600 -1.31 16.65 -12.86
N ALA A 601 -2.18 16.85 -13.85
CA ALA A 601 -3.24 17.86 -13.82
C ALA A 601 -4.26 17.58 -12.69
N ASP A 602 -4.67 16.32 -12.50
CA ASP A 602 -5.52 15.92 -11.35
C ASP A 602 -4.86 16.27 -10.00
N TRP A 603 -3.54 16.06 -9.88
CA TRP A 603 -2.79 16.37 -8.67
C TRP A 603 -2.61 17.88 -8.45
N LEU A 604 -2.33 18.66 -9.50
CA LEU A 604 -2.35 20.12 -9.43
C LEU A 604 -3.72 20.63 -8.96
N ALA A 605 -4.81 20.17 -9.58
CA ALA A 605 -6.16 20.59 -9.22
C ALA A 605 -6.50 20.26 -7.76
N ALA A 606 -6.10 19.09 -7.27
CA ALA A 606 -6.32 18.69 -5.88
C ALA A 606 -5.43 19.48 -4.89
N THR A 607 -4.18 19.79 -5.26
CA THR A 607 -3.27 20.59 -4.42
C THR A 607 -3.68 22.06 -4.40
N GLY A 608 -4.08 22.62 -5.54
CA GLY A 608 -4.59 23.98 -5.64
C GLY A 608 -5.89 24.17 -4.84
N ARG A 609 -6.84 23.22 -4.88
CA ARG A 609 -8.03 23.26 -3.99
C ARG A 609 -7.66 23.26 -2.51
N TYR A 610 -6.60 22.56 -2.12
CA TYR A 610 -6.09 22.59 -0.75
C TYR A 610 -5.46 23.94 -0.41
N ALA A 611 -4.66 24.51 -1.32
CA ALA A 611 -4.09 25.85 -1.18
C ALA A 611 -5.17 26.92 -1.02
N ILE A 612 -6.16 26.92 -1.91
CA ILE A 612 -7.33 27.81 -1.88
C ILE A 612 -8.08 27.65 -0.56
N ALA A 613 -8.43 26.43 -0.14
CA ALA A 613 -9.17 26.22 1.12
C ALA A 613 -8.40 26.68 2.37
N VAL A 614 -7.05 26.65 2.35
CA VAL A 614 -6.23 27.19 3.43
C VAL A 614 -6.17 28.73 3.34
N MET A 615 -5.98 29.29 2.14
CA MET A 615 -5.97 30.74 1.90
C MET A 615 -7.31 31.39 2.26
N ASP A 616 -8.44 30.76 1.91
CA ASP A 616 -9.78 31.21 2.28
C ASP A 616 -9.96 31.28 3.80
N ALA A 617 -9.29 30.41 4.54
CA ALA A 617 -9.31 30.43 6.00
C ALA A 617 -8.42 31.53 6.63
N PHE A 618 -7.52 32.13 5.86
CA PHE A 618 -6.83 33.39 6.20
C PHE A 618 -7.63 34.61 5.75
N ALA A 619 -8.29 34.54 4.60
CA ALA A 619 -9.17 35.57 4.07
C ALA A 619 -10.37 35.83 4.99
N GLU A 620 -11.03 34.76 5.46
CA GLU A 620 -12.22 34.82 6.31
C GLU A 620 -12.12 33.85 7.50
N PRO A 621 -11.36 34.20 8.56
CA PRO A 621 -11.13 33.31 9.70
C PRO A 621 -12.42 32.86 10.42
N ALA A 622 -13.44 33.73 10.46
CA ALA A 622 -14.73 33.45 11.10
C ALA A 622 -15.51 32.31 10.40
N GLU A 623 -15.49 32.28 9.07
CA GLU A 623 -16.25 31.33 8.23
C GLU A 623 -15.51 30.01 7.97
N ARG A 624 -14.30 29.86 8.54
CA ARG A 624 -13.45 28.70 8.33
C ARG A 624 -14.19 27.37 8.50
N ALA A 625 -14.01 26.50 7.50
CA ALA A 625 -14.53 25.14 7.45
C ALA A 625 -13.42 24.07 7.58
N PRO A 626 -13.05 23.63 8.81
CA PRO A 626 -11.97 22.65 9.01
C PRO A 626 -12.16 21.32 8.27
N ARG A 627 -13.42 20.95 7.98
CA ARG A 627 -13.74 19.75 7.21
C ARG A 627 -13.31 19.88 5.74
N GLN A 628 -13.52 21.02 5.13
CA GLN A 628 -13.15 21.28 3.73
C GLN A 628 -11.64 21.23 3.54
N VAL A 629 -10.88 21.90 4.43
CA VAL A 629 -9.40 21.83 4.44
C VAL A 629 -8.93 20.38 4.58
N ARG A 630 -9.55 19.63 5.49
CA ARG A 630 -9.23 18.21 5.70
C ARG A 630 -9.53 17.36 4.47
N GLU A 631 -10.67 17.56 3.81
CA GLU A 631 -11.07 16.83 2.61
C GLU A 631 -10.15 17.16 1.44
N ALA A 632 -9.86 18.43 1.19
CA ALA A 632 -8.94 18.86 0.14
C ALA A 632 -7.52 18.26 0.34
N LEU A 633 -7.01 18.26 1.58
CA LEU A 633 -5.74 17.62 1.92
C LEU A 633 -5.75 16.10 1.67
N LEU A 634 -6.86 15.42 1.92
CA LEU A 634 -6.99 13.99 1.63
C LEU A 634 -7.02 13.74 0.12
N ASP A 635 -7.70 14.60 -0.65
CA ASP A 635 -7.74 14.53 -2.10
C ASP A 635 -6.36 14.76 -2.72
N THR A 636 -5.60 15.76 -2.24
CA THR A 636 -4.21 16.00 -2.66
C THR A 636 -3.35 14.74 -2.49
N ARG A 637 -3.48 14.06 -1.35
CA ARG A 637 -2.73 12.82 -1.07
C ARG A 637 -3.14 11.67 -1.99
N ALA A 638 -4.44 11.52 -2.24
CA ALA A 638 -4.96 10.49 -3.13
C ALA A 638 -4.49 10.72 -4.58
N ALA A 639 -4.51 11.98 -5.03
CA ALA A 639 -4.05 12.36 -6.37
C ALA A 639 -2.53 12.14 -6.51
N ARG A 640 -1.73 12.55 -5.51
CA ARG A 640 -0.29 12.28 -5.45
C ARG A 640 0.03 10.79 -5.54
N GLN A 641 -0.64 9.97 -4.73
CA GLN A 641 -0.44 8.52 -4.74
C GLN A 641 -0.77 7.93 -6.12
N THR A 642 -1.83 8.43 -6.77
CA THR A 642 -2.22 8.01 -8.12
C THR A 642 -1.14 8.39 -9.15
N TRP A 643 -0.60 9.61 -9.08
CA TRP A 643 0.51 10.06 -9.92
C TRP A 643 1.75 9.18 -9.73
N GLU A 644 2.21 8.96 -8.48
CA GLU A 644 3.41 8.16 -8.18
C GLU A 644 3.24 6.72 -8.68
N GLN A 645 2.07 6.11 -8.50
CA GLN A 645 1.79 4.77 -9.03
C GLN A 645 1.83 4.72 -10.57
N THR A 646 1.23 5.69 -11.24
CA THR A 646 1.22 5.76 -12.71
C THR A 646 2.61 6.07 -13.27
N LEU A 647 3.38 6.95 -12.64
CA LEU A 647 4.77 7.22 -13.01
C LEU A 647 5.63 5.96 -12.90
N ASN A 648 5.57 5.25 -11.77
CA ASN A 648 6.31 4.00 -11.56
C ASN A 648 5.95 2.92 -12.60
N ARG A 649 4.67 2.80 -12.97
CA ARG A 649 4.25 1.86 -14.02
C ARG A 649 4.75 2.27 -15.40
N ALA A 650 4.59 3.55 -15.75
CA ALA A 650 5.04 4.10 -17.03
C ALA A 650 6.56 3.98 -17.23
N GLU A 651 7.36 4.10 -16.17
CA GLU A 651 8.83 3.96 -16.26
C GLU A 651 9.29 2.58 -16.73
N ALA A 652 8.50 1.55 -16.44
CA ALA A 652 8.77 0.16 -16.77
C ALA A 652 8.14 -0.29 -18.11
N GLU A 653 7.46 0.61 -18.82
CA GLU A 653 6.87 0.33 -20.14
C GLU A 653 7.92 0.41 -21.27
N PRO A 654 7.90 -0.52 -22.25
CA PRO A 654 8.83 -0.54 -23.38
C PRO A 654 8.60 0.58 -24.40
N VAL A 655 7.37 1.12 -24.48
CA VAL A 655 6.97 2.06 -25.52
C VAL A 655 7.09 3.50 -25.01
N ARG A 656 8.05 4.24 -25.56
CA ARG A 656 8.05 5.71 -25.49
C ARG A 656 7.12 6.23 -26.57
N HIS A 657 5.88 6.56 -26.21
CA HIS A 657 4.95 7.13 -27.18
C HIS A 657 5.51 8.43 -27.78
N ARG A 658 5.32 8.62 -29.09
CA ARG A 658 5.40 9.92 -29.78
C ARG A 658 4.01 10.18 -30.35
N GLY A 659 3.07 10.53 -29.48
CA GLY A 659 1.77 11.05 -29.92
C GLY A 659 1.88 12.55 -30.21
N THR A 660 0.83 13.12 -30.82
CA THR A 660 0.71 14.54 -31.20
C THR A 660 0.88 15.51 -30.01
N HIS A 661 0.75 15.02 -28.78
CA HIS A 661 1.14 15.72 -27.55
C HIS A 661 2.44 15.10 -27.01
N SER A 662 3.49 15.91 -26.85
CA SER A 662 4.81 15.46 -26.39
C SER A 662 4.70 14.84 -24.98
N PRO A 663 5.04 13.54 -24.79
CA PRO A 663 4.98 12.92 -23.47
C PRO A 663 5.95 13.65 -22.53
N LEU A 664 5.54 13.80 -21.26
CA LEU A 664 6.43 14.34 -20.23
C LEU A 664 7.72 13.52 -20.20
N SER A 665 8.86 14.18 -20.39
CA SER A 665 10.16 13.53 -20.23
C SER A 665 10.33 13.07 -18.78
N ARG A 666 11.14 12.03 -18.51
CA ARG A 666 11.40 11.58 -17.13
C ARG A 666 11.89 12.72 -16.23
N ARG A 667 12.73 13.61 -16.78
CA ARG A 667 13.22 14.80 -16.08
C ARG A 667 12.08 15.78 -15.80
N SER A 668 11.29 16.14 -16.81
CA SER A 668 10.10 16.99 -16.66
C SER A 668 9.10 16.44 -15.64
N ALA A 669 8.88 15.12 -15.61
CA ALA A 669 8.00 14.47 -14.65
C ALA A 669 8.55 14.57 -13.21
N SER A 670 9.87 14.36 -13.04
CA SER A 670 10.54 14.51 -11.74
C SER A 670 10.54 15.98 -11.26
N ASP A 671 10.81 16.92 -12.16
CA ASP A 671 10.82 18.35 -11.86
C ASP A 671 9.40 18.82 -11.46
N ALA A 672 8.38 18.46 -12.24
CA ALA A 672 6.97 18.77 -11.95
C ALA A 672 6.48 18.11 -10.65
N GLN A 673 6.90 16.88 -10.37
CA GLN A 673 6.61 16.21 -9.10
C GLN A 673 7.24 16.97 -7.93
N SER A 674 8.49 17.42 -8.07
CA SER A 674 9.19 18.17 -7.02
C SER A 674 8.46 19.49 -6.74
N ALA A 675 8.07 20.22 -7.79
CA ALA A 675 7.30 21.45 -7.69
C ALA A 675 5.95 21.26 -6.94
N LEU A 676 5.17 20.24 -7.31
CA LEU A 676 3.90 19.95 -6.61
C LEU A 676 4.08 19.45 -5.18
N VAL A 677 5.18 18.76 -4.86
CA VAL A 677 5.53 18.44 -3.47
C VAL A 677 5.81 19.70 -2.68
N THR A 678 6.57 20.65 -3.25
CA THR A 678 6.85 21.95 -2.62
C THR A 678 5.57 22.75 -2.41
N LEU A 679 4.69 22.83 -3.42
CA LEU A 679 3.38 23.50 -3.32
C LEU A 679 2.52 22.91 -2.19
N GLY A 680 2.40 21.58 -2.14
CA GLY A 680 1.63 20.89 -1.10
C GLY A 680 2.26 21.05 0.30
N ARG A 681 3.59 21.17 0.39
CA ARG A 681 4.28 21.48 1.65
C ARG A 681 4.02 22.90 2.08
N ALA A 682 4.24 23.90 1.23
CA ALA A 682 3.99 25.31 1.55
C ALA A 682 2.53 25.50 2.03
N THR A 683 1.57 24.85 1.38
CA THR A 683 0.17 24.84 1.84
C THR A 683 -0.01 24.21 3.23
N MET A 684 0.68 23.10 3.51
CA MET A 684 0.64 22.45 4.83
C MET A 684 1.30 23.29 5.93
N LEU A 685 2.36 24.02 5.59
CA LEU A 685 3.03 24.96 6.48
C LEU A 685 2.11 26.14 6.82
N LEU A 686 1.37 26.63 5.82
CA LEU A 686 0.33 27.63 5.99
C LEU A 686 -0.83 27.12 6.86
N GLU A 687 -1.28 25.86 6.67
CA GLU A 687 -2.33 25.24 7.50
C GLU A 687 -1.95 25.24 8.99
N ALA A 688 -0.67 25.03 9.31
CA ALA A 688 -0.19 24.97 10.69
C ALA A 688 -0.27 26.32 11.44
N HIS A 689 -0.33 27.43 10.69
CA HIS A 689 -0.39 28.80 11.22
C HIS A 689 -1.75 29.45 11.00
N LEU A 690 -2.78 28.65 10.73
CA LEU A 690 -4.11 29.19 10.48
C LEU A 690 -4.59 30.04 11.67
N PRO A 691 -5.13 31.25 11.41
CA PRO A 691 -5.50 32.19 12.46
C PRO A 691 -6.68 31.68 13.28
N ASP A 692 -6.82 32.26 14.48
CA ASP A 692 -8.00 32.05 15.32
C ASP A 692 -9.25 32.61 14.65
N ARG A 693 -10.43 32.10 15.01
CA ARG A 693 -11.70 32.49 14.35
C ARG A 693 -12.05 33.97 14.54
N GLU A 694 -11.49 34.59 15.56
CA GLU A 694 -11.71 36.00 15.94
C GLU A 694 -10.67 36.93 15.31
N ALA A 695 -9.68 36.39 14.59
CA ALA A 695 -8.68 37.19 13.91
C ALA A 695 -9.30 38.04 12.78
N PRO A 696 -8.76 39.24 12.51
CA PRO A 696 -9.21 40.07 11.41
C PRO A 696 -8.94 39.39 10.06
N SER A 697 -9.83 39.62 9.10
CA SER A 697 -9.63 39.23 7.70
C SER A 697 -8.39 39.90 7.10
N ASP A 698 -7.64 39.16 6.29
CA ASP A 698 -6.50 39.67 5.52
C ASP A 698 -6.94 39.96 4.07
N PRO A 699 -7.07 41.24 3.65
CA PRO A 699 -7.49 41.60 2.29
C PRO A 699 -6.56 41.07 1.20
N GLY A 700 -5.25 40.97 1.48
CA GLY A 700 -4.30 40.43 0.50
C GLY A 700 -4.47 38.92 0.31
N ALA A 701 -4.85 38.19 1.36
CA ALA A 701 -5.20 36.77 1.25
C ALA A 701 -6.48 36.55 0.42
N VAL A 702 -7.47 37.46 0.51
CA VAL A 702 -8.70 37.45 -0.31
C VAL A 702 -8.33 37.59 -1.79
N ASP A 703 -7.57 38.63 -2.14
CA ASP A 703 -7.18 38.93 -3.52
C ASP A 703 -6.33 37.80 -4.13
N PHE A 704 -5.39 37.25 -3.35
CA PHE A 704 -4.57 36.13 -3.79
C PHE A 704 -5.40 34.86 -4.01
N SER A 705 -6.32 34.51 -3.11
CA SER A 705 -7.19 33.35 -3.28
C SER A 705 -8.10 33.48 -4.51
N ALA A 706 -8.66 34.67 -4.72
CA ALA A 706 -9.51 34.98 -5.88
C ALA A 706 -8.75 34.88 -7.21
N ALA A 707 -7.46 35.22 -7.25
CA ALA A 707 -6.62 35.03 -8.43
C ALA A 707 -6.18 33.57 -8.62
N LEU A 708 -5.90 32.85 -7.53
CA LEU A 708 -5.39 31.48 -7.56
C LEU A 708 -6.43 30.48 -8.10
N ALA A 709 -7.69 30.61 -7.72
CA ALA A 709 -8.75 29.67 -8.11
C ALA A 709 -8.94 29.50 -9.64
N PRO A 710 -9.17 30.57 -10.43
CA PRO A 710 -9.28 30.46 -11.88
C PRO A 710 -7.96 30.06 -12.53
N ALA A 711 -6.81 30.53 -12.02
CA ALA A 711 -5.50 30.20 -12.56
C ALA A 711 -5.18 28.69 -12.46
N VAL A 712 -5.48 28.06 -11.32
CA VAL A 712 -5.30 26.60 -11.14
C VAL A 712 -6.18 25.80 -12.12
N ALA A 713 -7.42 26.26 -12.38
CA ALA A 713 -8.33 25.61 -13.32
C ALA A 713 -7.83 25.72 -14.77
N ALA A 714 -7.35 26.90 -15.16
CA ALA A 714 -6.74 27.14 -16.47
C ALA A 714 -5.47 26.29 -16.65
N ALA A 715 -4.56 26.30 -15.68
CA ALA A 715 -3.33 25.51 -15.68
C ALA A 715 -3.59 24.00 -15.78
N THR A 716 -4.62 23.50 -15.08
CA THR A 716 -5.04 22.09 -15.17
C THR A 716 -5.44 21.72 -16.60
N THR A 717 -6.11 22.63 -17.32
CA THR A 717 -6.50 22.43 -18.72
C THR A 717 -5.29 22.49 -19.63
N ALA A 718 -4.41 23.49 -19.46
CA ALA A 718 -3.18 23.67 -20.23
C ALA A 718 -2.23 22.46 -20.12
N ILE A 719 -2.06 21.89 -18.91
CA ILE A 719 -1.22 20.69 -18.71
C ILE A 719 -1.76 19.49 -19.52
N ARG A 720 -3.08 19.34 -19.62
CA ARG A 720 -3.72 18.25 -20.39
C ARG A 720 -3.59 18.45 -21.90
N SER A 721 -3.77 19.68 -22.39
CA SER A 721 -3.59 20.03 -23.81
C SER A 721 -2.12 20.13 -24.23
N SER A 722 -1.19 20.13 -23.27
CA SER A 722 0.25 20.39 -23.49
C SER A 722 0.55 21.82 -23.95
N GLU A 723 -0.23 22.78 -23.45
CA GLU A 723 -0.03 24.20 -23.65
C GLU A 723 0.84 24.81 -22.52
N PRO A 724 1.48 25.97 -22.77
CA PRO A 724 2.18 26.72 -21.72
C PRO A 724 1.24 27.07 -20.56
N VAL A 725 1.77 27.02 -19.35
CA VAL A 725 1.04 27.40 -18.13
C VAL A 725 1.48 28.81 -17.74
N GLU A 726 0.52 29.70 -17.48
CA GLU A 726 0.78 31.08 -17.09
C GLU A 726 0.15 31.39 -15.73
N TRP A 727 0.89 32.14 -14.89
CA TRP A 727 0.49 32.52 -13.52
C TRP A 727 0.42 34.05 -13.33
N GLY A 728 0.23 34.81 -14.41
CA GLY A 728 0.33 36.28 -14.40
C GLY A 728 -0.60 36.97 -13.38
N ASP A 729 -1.86 36.52 -13.28
CA ASP A 729 -2.82 37.08 -12.33
C ASP A 729 -2.44 36.80 -10.87
N VAL A 730 -1.85 35.63 -10.60
CA VAL A 730 -1.37 35.24 -9.26
C VAL A 730 -0.18 36.10 -8.85
N HIS A 731 0.76 36.36 -9.78
CA HIS A 731 1.88 37.27 -9.55
C HIS A 731 1.39 38.69 -9.27
N ALA A 732 0.44 39.20 -10.06
CA ALA A 732 -0.12 40.53 -9.86
C ALA A 732 -0.84 40.67 -8.50
N ALA A 733 -1.51 39.62 -8.02
CA ALA A 733 -2.09 39.60 -6.68
C ALA A 733 -1.02 39.57 -5.58
N LEU A 734 0.02 38.75 -5.73
CA LEU A 734 1.13 38.65 -4.76
C LEU A 734 1.89 39.98 -4.62
N THR A 735 2.21 40.64 -5.74
CA THR A 735 2.89 41.95 -5.72
C THR A 735 2.05 43.00 -5.00
N ARG A 736 0.75 43.07 -5.30
CA ARG A 736 -0.17 44.00 -4.60
C ARG A 736 -0.24 43.72 -3.10
N TRP A 737 -0.19 42.46 -2.70
CA TRP A 737 -0.18 42.09 -1.28
C TRP A 737 1.13 42.51 -0.60
N TRP A 738 2.27 42.33 -1.25
CA TRP A 738 3.57 42.84 -0.75
C TRP A 738 3.59 44.35 -0.60
N ASP A 739 3.02 45.08 -1.55
CA ASP A 739 2.96 46.56 -1.52
C ASP A 739 2.07 47.09 -0.37
N GLN A 740 1.11 46.29 0.10
CA GLN A 740 0.14 46.65 1.14
C GLN A 740 0.51 46.14 2.54
N ALA A 741 1.50 45.25 2.67
CA ALA A 741 1.79 44.55 3.91
C ALA A 741 2.67 45.38 4.87
N ASP A 742 2.32 45.32 6.17
CA ASP A 742 3.16 45.88 7.23
C ASP A 742 4.45 45.06 7.45
N HIS A 743 5.50 45.70 7.94
CA HIS A 743 6.77 45.05 8.27
C HIS A 743 6.88 44.71 9.77
N PRO A 744 7.22 43.45 10.15
CA PRO A 744 7.59 42.33 9.28
C PRO A 744 6.39 41.62 8.61
N PRO A 745 6.57 41.04 7.41
CA PRO A 745 5.49 40.50 6.62
C PRO A 745 4.81 39.30 7.30
N PRO A 746 3.47 39.18 7.17
CA PRO A 746 2.72 38.07 7.75
C PRO A 746 3.19 36.72 7.20
N VAL A 747 3.01 35.66 8.00
CA VAL A 747 3.38 34.29 7.62
C VAL A 747 2.63 33.85 6.35
N ALA A 748 1.41 34.33 6.17
CA ALA A 748 0.59 34.05 4.99
C ALA A 748 1.24 34.58 3.70
N LEU A 749 1.71 35.83 3.70
CA LEU A 749 2.37 36.46 2.55
C LEU A 749 3.67 35.75 2.17
N ARG A 750 4.54 35.45 3.16
CA ARG A 750 5.79 34.70 2.92
C ARG A 750 5.53 33.30 2.37
N THR A 751 4.44 32.66 2.80
CA THR A 751 4.09 31.34 2.30
C THR A 751 3.43 31.41 0.93
N ALA A 752 2.70 32.49 0.61
CA ALA A 752 2.14 32.74 -0.72
C ALA A 752 3.22 32.96 -1.78
N GLU A 753 4.35 33.59 -1.41
CA GLU A 753 5.55 33.66 -2.24
C GLU A 753 6.10 32.26 -2.56
N LEU A 754 6.33 31.42 -1.54
CA LEU A 754 6.76 30.02 -1.72
C LEU A 754 5.78 29.18 -2.56
N LEU A 755 4.47 29.45 -2.44
CA LEU A 755 3.46 28.81 -3.27
C LEU A 755 3.62 29.23 -4.74
N THR A 756 3.84 30.53 -4.99
CA THR A 756 3.98 31.09 -6.34
C THR A 756 5.26 30.59 -7.01
N ASP A 757 6.39 30.55 -6.29
CA ASP A 757 7.65 29.96 -6.79
C ASP A 757 7.46 28.50 -7.21
N ALA A 758 6.73 27.70 -6.41
CA ALA A 758 6.44 26.31 -6.72
C ALA A 758 5.51 26.15 -7.94
N LEU A 759 4.63 27.12 -8.20
CA LEU A 759 3.80 27.15 -9.40
C LEU A 759 4.63 27.46 -10.65
N ASP A 760 5.63 28.35 -10.54
CA ASP A 760 6.55 28.67 -11.63
C ASP A 760 7.48 27.51 -11.98
N ASP A 761 8.04 26.84 -10.98
CA ASP A 761 8.82 25.61 -11.17
C ASP A 761 7.99 24.54 -11.90
N LEU A 762 6.71 24.42 -11.55
CA LEU A 762 5.79 23.52 -12.24
C LEU A 762 5.56 23.94 -13.70
N ALA A 763 5.29 25.22 -13.96
CA ALA A 763 5.10 25.75 -15.31
C ALA A 763 6.35 25.49 -16.18
N GLN A 764 7.54 25.73 -15.64
CA GLN A 764 8.80 25.48 -16.33
C GLN A 764 9.01 23.99 -16.62
N ALA A 765 8.63 23.11 -15.69
CA ALA A 765 8.79 21.66 -15.85
C ALA A 765 7.88 21.07 -16.94
N VAL A 766 6.64 21.58 -17.08
CA VAL A 766 5.63 21.06 -18.02
C VAL A 766 5.64 21.72 -19.40
N THR A 767 6.32 22.88 -19.52
CA THR A 767 6.44 23.62 -20.78
C THR A 767 7.15 22.78 -21.86
N PRO A 768 6.58 22.65 -23.08
CA PRO A 768 7.25 21.99 -24.18
C PRO A 768 8.58 22.69 -24.50
N ARG A 769 9.71 21.98 -24.37
CA ARG A 769 11.01 22.49 -24.85
C ARG A 769 11.07 22.34 -26.36
N ASP A 770 11.00 23.45 -27.08
CA ASP A 770 11.22 23.46 -28.53
C ASP A 770 12.63 22.95 -28.86
N SER A 771 12.70 21.96 -29.75
CA SER A 771 13.96 21.35 -30.21
C SER A 771 14.77 22.24 -31.16
N SER A 772 14.49 23.54 -31.25
CA SER A 772 15.15 24.50 -32.14
C SER A 772 16.15 25.43 -31.45
N GLY A 773 16.27 25.42 -30.12
CA GLY A 773 17.19 26.30 -29.40
C GLY A 773 18.59 25.71 -29.16
N ARG A 774 19.52 25.88 -30.11
CA ARG A 774 20.96 25.93 -29.74
C ARG A 774 21.16 27.17 -28.86
N GLY A 775 21.63 26.96 -27.63
CA GLY A 775 22.28 27.97 -26.80
C GLY A 775 21.40 29.12 -26.32
N ARG A 776 20.92 29.02 -25.07
CA ARG A 776 20.87 30.16 -24.17
C ARG A 776 21.38 29.68 -22.81
N GLU A 777 22.59 30.11 -22.48
CA GLU A 777 23.13 30.04 -21.13
C GLU A 777 22.18 30.78 -20.16
N PRO A 778 22.11 30.34 -18.89
CA PRO A 778 21.31 31.04 -17.90
C PRO A 778 21.90 32.42 -17.63
N HIS A 779 21.12 33.47 -17.86
CA HIS A 779 21.45 34.82 -17.41
C HIS A 779 21.63 34.83 -15.89
N ALA A 780 22.85 35.10 -15.45
CA ALA A 780 23.17 35.46 -14.09
C ALA A 780 22.39 36.74 -13.72
N THR A 781 21.57 36.63 -12.67
CA THR A 781 20.84 37.74 -12.08
C THR A 781 21.83 38.77 -11.55
N GLY A 782 21.69 40.01 -12.03
CA GLY A 782 22.59 41.12 -11.73
C GLY A 782 22.59 41.50 -10.25
N ALA A 783 23.78 41.76 -9.74
CA ALA A 783 24.04 42.39 -8.47
C ALA A 783 23.33 43.76 -8.39
N ARG A 784 22.54 43.96 -7.32
CA ARG A 784 22.13 45.28 -6.84
C ARG A 784 23.40 46.08 -6.52
N THR A 785 23.67 47.11 -7.31
CA THR A 785 24.62 48.16 -6.94
C THR A 785 23.93 49.17 -6.04
N ASP A 786 24.40 49.23 -4.81
CA ASP A 786 24.26 50.37 -3.91
C ASP A 786 24.87 51.62 -4.56
N LYS A 787 24.09 52.71 -4.67
CA LYS A 787 24.57 54.10 -4.72
C LYS A 787 23.42 55.04 -4.36
N SER A 788 23.29 55.37 -3.07
CA SER A 788 23.41 56.73 -2.50
C SER A 788 22.98 56.72 -1.04
#